data_AF-A0A1B0GSE0-F1
#
_entry.id   AF-A0A1B0GSE0-F1
#
_cell.length_a   1.000
_cell.length_b   1.000
_cell.length_c   1.000
_cell.angle_alpha   90.00
_cell.angle_beta   90.00
_cell.angle_gamma   90.00
#
_symmetry.space_group_name_H-M   'P 1'
#
loop_
_entity.id
_entity.type
_entity.pdbx_description
1 polymer ?
#
loop_
_entity_poly.entity_id
_entity_poly.type
_entity_poly.pdbx_seq_one_letter_code
_entity_poly.pdbx_strand_id
1 'polypeptide(L)'
;MSRYGFRIEDTGHMYIVRTPSHIQIQWLHSSGLMILEASKVSKTQGHGLCGICDGDAANDLTLKDGSVLGEAEDPAPFLDSWQVPSSLTSEGQTRFRPDSCATADCSPCLRMVSNRTFSACHSFVSPESFCELWIRDTKYVQQPCVALTVYVAMCHKFHVCIEWRGSDYCPFLCSSDSTYQACVAACEPPDTCQDGILGPLDPEQCQVLGEGCVCTEGTILHRRHSALCIPEDKCACTDSTGVPRALGETWNSSLSGCCQQQCQAPDTIIPVDLDCPGPRPESCPRFGEVILLQPTEDPCCLGSVCVCNQTLCEGLAPTCRPGHSLITHFQEDSCCPSYSCECDPGLCEAEQVPTCREDQILIEGRLGDSCCTSYFCGCGECSDPMPECQEGEALTVHRNTTELCCPLYQCVCENFRCPQVQCGMGTSLVEVWSPDRCCPYKSCECDCDTIPVPRCHLWEKSQLDEEFMHSVENVCGCAKYECVKAPVCLSRELGVMQPGQTVVELSADGVCHTSRCTDVLDPLTNFYQINITSVLCDMHCEANQEYDHPRDLAACCGSCRNVSCLFTFPNGTTSLFLPGASWIADCARHHCGSTPLGAVLVRSPISCPPFNETECAKVGGSVVPSLEGCCRACKEDGRSCKKVTIRMTIRKNDCRSNTPVNLVSCDGRCPSASIYNHNINTYARFCKCCREVGLQRRSVQLFCATNATWVPYTVQEPTDCACQWS
;
A
#
# COMPACT_ATOMS: atom_id res chain seq x y z
N MET A 1 8.35 9.17 10.76
CA MET A 1 7.41 10.07 11.48
C MET A 1 7.03 9.43 12.82
N SER A 2 7.04 10.18 13.92
CA SER A 2 6.58 9.67 15.23
C SER A 2 5.15 10.14 15.51
N ARG A 3 4.19 9.22 15.55
CA ARG A 3 2.80 9.51 15.97
C ARG A 3 2.49 8.56 17.13
N TYR A 4 2.04 9.10 18.26
CA TYR A 4 1.69 8.32 19.46
C TYR A 4 2.81 7.44 20.04
N GLY A 5 4.09 7.82 19.83
CA GLY A 5 5.25 7.08 20.32
C GLY A 5 5.68 5.89 19.44
N PHE A 6 4.96 5.59 18.35
CA PHE A 6 5.42 4.67 17.33
C PHE A 6 6.36 5.38 16.35
N ARG A 7 7.46 4.74 15.98
CA ARG A 7 8.38 5.21 14.94
C ARG A 7 8.51 4.12 13.88
N ILE A 8 8.07 4.43 12.67
CA ILE A 8 8.17 3.54 11.51
C ILE A 8 9.19 4.16 10.56
N GLU A 9 10.15 3.36 10.13
CA GLU A 9 11.22 3.72 9.20
C GLU A 9 11.30 2.66 8.11
N ASP A 10 11.33 3.09 6.85
CA ASP A 10 11.60 2.22 5.71
C ASP A 10 13.02 2.49 5.20
N THR A 11 13.79 1.42 5.11
CA THR A 11 15.17 1.41 4.61
C THR A 11 15.25 1.11 3.12
N GLY A 12 14.12 0.82 2.46
CA GLY A 12 14.06 0.32 1.08
C GLY A 12 14.20 -1.21 0.97
N HIS A 13 14.82 -1.86 1.96
CA HIS A 13 14.96 -3.32 2.03
C HIS A 13 14.17 -3.96 3.18
N MET A 14 13.80 -3.16 4.19
CA MET A 14 12.98 -3.58 5.32
C MET A 14 12.26 -2.39 5.98
N TYR A 15 11.15 -2.70 6.65
CA TYR A 15 10.57 -1.81 7.66
C TYR A 15 11.18 -2.06 9.04
N ILE A 16 11.46 -0.98 9.75
CA ILE A 16 11.78 -0.98 11.17
C ILE A 16 10.66 -0.25 11.89
N VAL A 17 9.93 -0.97 12.73
CA VAL A 17 8.85 -0.43 13.56
C VAL A 17 9.28 -0.49 15.01
N ARG A 18 9.35 0.67 15.65
CA ARG A 18 9.59 0.80 17.08
C ARG A 18 8.30 1.21 17.76
N THR A 19 7.87 0.41 18.73
CA THR A 19 6.65 0.67 19.49
C THR A 19 6.96 1.52 20.75
N PRO A 20 5.96 2.18 21.33
CA PRO A 20 6.09 2.85 22.63
C PRO A 20 6.49 1.91 23.77
N SER A 21 6.22 0.60 23.62
CA SER A 21 6.54 -0.45 24.57
C SER A 21 7.96 -1.03 24.41
N HIS A 22 8.83 -0.37 23.65
CA HIS A 22 10.21 -0.81 23.37
C HIS A 22 10.30 -2.18 22.66
N ILE A 23 9.28 -2.53 21.87
CA ILE A 23 9.34 -3.66 20.94
C ILE A 23 9.86 -3.14 19.61
N GLN A 24 10.86 -3.82 19.06
CA GLN A 24 11.40 -3.56 17.74
C GLN A 24 10.92 -4.67 16.79
N ILE A 25 10.28 -4.27 15.69
CA ILE A 25 9.82 -5.16 14.64
C ILE A 25 10.63 -4.85 13.39
N GLN A 26 11.31 -5.86 12.87
CA GLN A 26 12.12 -5.79 11.67
C GLN A 26 11.44 -6.65 10.60
N TRP A 27 10.96 -6.05 9.52
CA TRP A 27 10.21 -6.75 8.48
C TRP A 27 10.90 -6.61 7.12
N LEU A 28 11.48 -7.71 6.64
CA LEU A 28 12.21 -7.74 5.36
C LEU A 28 11.25 -7.81 4.17
N HIS A 29 11.41 -6.91 3.20
CA HIS A 29 10.54 -6.84 2.01
C HIS A 29 10.66 -8.10 1.12
N SER A 30 11.87 -8.61 0.92
CA SER A 30 12.15 -9.68 -0.06
C SER A 30 11.71 -11.07 0.39
N SER A 31 11.85 -11.38 1.67
CA SER A 31 11.48 -12.69 2.25
C SER A 31 10.15 -12.67 2.99
N GLY A 32 9.66 -11.50 3.39
CA GLY A 32 8.51 -11.35 4.29
C GLY A 32 8.82 -11.77 5.73
N LEU A 33 10.07 -12.06 6.07
CA LEU A 33 10.48 -12.44 7.43
C LEU A 33 10.29 -11.27 8.38
N MET A 34 9.60 -11.52 9.49
CA MET A 34 9.45 -10.57 10.59
C MET A 34 10.27 -11.05 11.80
N ILE A 35 11.16 -10.20 12.29
CA ILE A 35 11.94 -10.44 13.51
C ILE A 35 11.40 -9.50 14.58
N LEU A 36 10.91 -10.09 15.67
CA LEU A 36 10.37 -9.40 16.83
C LEU A 36 11.43 -9.44 17.94
N GLU A 37 11.86 -8.26 18.39
CA GLU A 37 12.82 -8.11 19.47
C GLU A 37 12.20 -7.33 20.62
N ALA A 38 12.16 -7.96 21.80
CA ALA A 38 11.71 -7.35 23.03
C ALA A 38 12.87 -7.33 24.04
N SER A 39 13.04 -6.22 24.76
CA SER A 39 14.05 -6.12 25.82
C SER A 39 13.71 -7.07 26.98
N LYS A 40 14.71 -7.82 27.47
CA LYS A 40 14.59 -8.68 28.67
C LYS A 40 14.14 -7.94 29.93
N VAL A 41 14.28 -6.61 29.96
CA VAL A 41 13.87 -5.75 31.08
C VAL A 41 12.36 -5.50 31.08
N SER A 42 11.70 -5.66 29.93
CA SER A 42 10.26 -5.56 29.81
C SER A 42 9.61 -6.81 30.41
N LYS A 43 8.75 -6.63 31.42
CA LYS A 43 7.93 -7.73 32.02
C LYS A 43 6.81 -8.21 31.09
N THR A 44 6.80 -7.82 29.83
CA THR A 44 5.77 -8.20 28.87
C THR A 44 6.04 -9.63 28.40
N GLN A 45 5.25 -10.57 28.91
CA GLN A 45 5.23 -11.94 28.39
C GLN A 45 4.53 -11.92 27.04
N GLY A 46 5.18 -12.48 26.02
CA GLY A 46 4.56 -12.64 24.70
C GLY A 46 3.37 -13.58 24.81
N HIS A 47 2.37 -13.42 23.95
CA HIS A 47 1.31 -14.40 23.76
C HIS A 47 0.88 -14.33 22.30
N GLY A 48 0.72 -15.49 21.66
CA GLY A 48 0.30 -15.58 20.26
C GLY A 48 1.07 -16.64 19.49
N LEU A 49 1.06 -16.51 18.16
CA LEU A 49 1.69 -17.47 17.25
C LEU A 49 3.22 -17.58 17.39
N CYS A 50 3.88 -16.58 17.97
CA CYS A 50 5.32 -16.60 18.25
C CYS A 50 5.64 -17.15 19.65
N GLY A 51 4.67 -17.75 20.34
CA GLY A 51 4.83 -18.30 21.68
C GLY A 51 4.88 -17.23 22.77
N ILE A 52 5.40 -17.63 23.93
CA ILE A 52 5.41 -16.77 25.13
C ILE A 52 6.76 -16.08 25.40
N CYS A 53 7.78 -16.42 24.61
CA CYS A 53 9.09 -15.77 24.58
C CYS A 53 9.82 -15.78 25.95
N ASP A 54 9.64 -16.85 26.73
CA ASP A 54 10.33 -17.08 28.01
C ASP A 54 11.66 -17.83 27.85
N GLY A 55 11.94 -18.33 26.64
CA GLY A 55 13.14 -19.08 26.30
C GLY A 55 12.98 -20.60 26.39
N ASP A 56 11.79 -21.11 26.70
CA ASP A 56 11.48 -22.54 26.72
C ASP A 56 10.60 -22.94 25.53
N ALA A 57 11.19 -23.59 24.53
CA ALA A 57 10.47 -24.01 23.32
C ALA A 57 9.34 -25.03 23.60
N ALA A 58 9.40 -25.75 24.73
CA ALA A 58 8.43 -26.79 25.06
C ALA A 58 7.02 -26.24 25.36
N ASN A 59 6.91 -24.93 25.64
CA ASN A 59 5.65 -24.29 25.98
C ASN A 59 5.20 -23.23 24.94
N ASP A 60 5.93 -23.09 23.83
CA ASP A 60 5.62 -22.05 22.83
C ASP A 60 4.27 -22.30 22.11
N LEU A 61 3.83 -23.56 22.01
CA LEU A 61 2.51 -23.94 21.48
C LEU A 61 1.40 -23.83 22.53
N THR A 62 1.39 -22.75 23.31
CA THR A 62 0.34 -22.46 24.30
C THR A 62 -0.89 -21.88 23.59
N LEU A 63 -2.04 -22.55 23.74
CA LEU A 63 -3.33 -22.09 23.24
C LEU A 63 -3.83 -20.88 24.04
N LYS A 64 -4.81 -20.16 23.47
CA LYS A 64 -5.43 -18.99 24.12
C LYS A 64 -6.10 -19.31 25.47
N ASP A 65 -6.47 -20.57 25.73
CA ASP A 65 -7.03 -21.04 27.00
C ASP A 65 -5.96 -21.39 28.06
N GLY A 66 -4.68 -21.29 27.70
CA GLY A 66 -3.54 -21.59 28.57
C GLY A 66 -3.11 -23.06 28.57
N SER A 67 -3.75 -23.93 27.79
CA SER A 67 -3.28 -25.31 27.58
C SER A 67 -2.07 -25.33 26.63
N VAL A 68 -1.15 -26.28 26.85
CA VAL A 68 0.06 -26.44 26.03
C VAL A 68 -0.11 -27.66 25.14
N LEU A 69 0.08 -27.46 23.83
CA LEU A 69 0.06 -28.53 22.85
C LEU A 69 1.45 -29.21 22.76
N GLY A 70 1.49 -30.53 22.63
CA GLY A 70 2.76 -31.25 22.50
C GLY A 70 3.45 -31.03 21.14
N GLU A 71 4.78 -31.04 21.09
CA GLU A 71 5.58 -30.83 19.85
C GLU A 71 5.28 -31.82 18.70
N ALA A 72 4.69 -32.98 19.02
CA ALA A 72 4.36 -34.03 18.06
C ALA A 72 2.88 -34.03 17.64
N GLU A 73 2.07 -33.13 18.19
CA GLU A 73 0.64 -33.01 17.90
C GLU A 73 0.40 -32.05 16.72
N ASP A 74 -0.76 -32.16 16.08
CA ASP A 74 -1.15 -31.31 14.95
C ASP A 74 -1.22 -29.84 15.39
N PRO A 75 -0.48 -28.89 14.79
CA PRO A 75 -0.50 -27.49 15.20
C PRO A 75 -1.81 -26.76 14.87
N ALA A 76 -2.74 -27.35 14.11
CA ALA A 76 -4.00 -26.71 13.73
C ALA A 76 -4.80 -26.13 14.91
N PRO A 77 -5.04 -26.84 16.03
CA PRO A 77 -5.76 -26.29 17.18
C PRO A 77 -5.06 -25.08 17.82
N PHE A 78 -3.73 -25.06 17.80
CA PHE A 78 -2.96 -23.90 18.26
C PHE A 78 -3.21 -22.70 17.34
N LEU A 79 -3.09 -22.88 16.02
CA LEU A 79 -3.36 -21.83 15.03
C LEU A 79 -4.78 -21.28 15.12
N ASP A 80 -5.77 -22.18 15.23
CA ASP A 80 -7.19 -21.84 15.33
C ASP A 80 -7.49 -21.05 16.62
N SER A 81 -6.87 -21.42 17.74
CA SER A 81 -7.08 -20.74 19.03
C SER A 81 -6.65 -19.27 19.02
N TRP A 82 -5.70 -18.91 18.15
CA TRP A 82 -5.16 -17.57 17.99
C TRP A 82 -5.77 -16.79 16.83
N GLN A 83 -6.76 -17.36 16.14
CA GLN A 83 -7.47 -16.68 15.06
C GLN A 83 -8.23 -15.45 15.59
N VAL A 84 -8.02 -14.30 14.96
CA VAL A 84 -8.73 -13.06 15.27
C VAL A 84 -10.00 -13.00 14.41
N PRO A 85 -11.19 -12.70 14.97
CA PRO A 85 -12.42 -12.57 14.20
C PRO A 85 -12.24 -11.52 13.09
N SER A 86 -12.44 -11.91 11.83
CA SER A 86 -12.34 -10.99 10.68
C SER A 86 -13.54 -11.15 9.75
N SER A 87 -13.87 -10.11 9.00
CA SER A 87 -14.91 -10.12 7.95
C SER A 87 -14.45 -10.77 6.63
N LEU A 88 -13.22 -11.27 6.57
CA LEU A 88 -12.62 -11.89 5.37
C LEU A 88 -12.98 -13.38 5.30
N THR A 89 -13.47 -13.82 4.14
CA THR A 89 -13.89 -15.20 3.82
C THR A 89 -12.74 -16.14 3.42
N SER A 90 -11.47 -15.71 3.48
CA SER A 90 -10.36 -16.60 3.13
C SER A 90 -9.99 -17.48 4.33
N GLU A 91 -10.53 -18.71 4.37
CA GLU A 91 -9.89 -19.78 5.12
C GLU A 91 -8.52 -20.05 4.46
N GLY A 92 -7.45 -19.79 5.19
CA GLY A 92 -6.09 -20.04 4.70
C GLY A 92 -5.93 -21.52 4.34
N GLN A 93 -5.32 -21.81 3.18
CA GLN A 93 -5.06 -23.18 2.76
C GLN A 93 -4.07 -23.85 3.73
N THR A 94 -4.44 -25.02 4.26
CA THR A 94 -3.56 -25.80 5.14
C THR A 94 -2.32 -26.24 4.37
N ARG A 95 -1.16 -25.75 4.81
CA ARG A 95 0.15 -26.11 4.22
C ARG A 95 0.83 -27.26 4.94
N PHE A 96 0.35 -27.59 6.14
CA PHE A 96 0.91 -28.60 7.02
C PHE A 96 0.85 -30.00 6.41
N ARG A 97 1.95 -30.74 6.53
CA ARG A 97 2.04 -32.17 6.22
C ARG A 97 2.31 -32.94 7.51
N PRO A 98 1.66 -34.07 7.73
CA PRO A 98 1.93 -34.95 8.88
C PRO A 98 3.27 -35.71 8.76
N ASP A 99 4.04 -35.44 7.70
CA ASP A 99 5.34 -36.05 7.44
C ASP A 99 6.41 -35.50 8.40
N SER A 100 7.37 -36.34 8.78
CA SER A 100 8.56 -35.95 9.54
C SER A 100 9.78 -36.62 8.92
N CYS A 101 10.98 -36.12 9.17
CA CYS A 101 12.22 -36.74 8.70
C CYS A 101 12.46 -38.12 9.33
N ALA A 102 11.71 -38.47 10.38
CA ALA A 102 11.66 -39.83 10.92
C ALA A 102 10.79 -40.78 10.08
N THR A 103 9.77 -40.26 9.38
CA THR A 103 8.78 -41.06 8.62
C THR A 103 8.88 -40.90 7.10
N ALA A 104 9.54 -39.85 6.61
CA ALA A 104 9.67 -39.49 5.20
C ALA A 104 11.13 -39.16 4.81
N ASP A 105 11.41 -39.16 3.51
CA ASP A 105 12.76 -38.92 2.99
C ASP A 105 13.09 -37.41 2.92
N CYS A 106 13.88 -36.93 3.88
CA CYS A 106 14.42 -35.56 3.90
C CYS A 106 15.74 -35.40 3.12
N SER A 107 16.25 -36.46 2.47
CA SER A 107 17.49 -36.38 1.69
C SER A 107 17.49 -35.31 0.58
N PRO A 108 16.36 -34.97 -0.08
CA PRO A 108 16.35 -33.89 -1.07
C PRO A 108 16.67 -32.53 -0.47
N CYS A 109 16.08 -32.21 0.69
CA CYS A 109 16.37 -30.98 1.42
C CYS A 109 17.81 -30.99 1.94
N LEU A 110 18.24 -32.08 2.59
CA LEU A 110 19.59 -32.16 3.14
C LEU A 110 20.63 -31.96 2.04
N ARG A 111 20.45 -32.56 0.85
CA ARG A 111 21.35 -32.32 -0.29
C ARG A 111 21.39 -30.87 -0.75
N MET A 112 20.25 -30.17 -0.67
CA MET A 112 20.13 -28.77 -1.05
C MET A 112 20.92 -27.86 -0.10
N VAL A 113 20.71 -28.00 1.22
CA VAL A 113 21.41 -27.18 2.23
C VAL A 113 22.81 -27.68 2.59
N SER A 114 23.19 -28.92 2.23
CA SER A 114 24.54 -29.46 2.45
C SER A 114 25.56 -28.97 1.42
N ASN A 115 25.13 -28.19 0.41
CA ASN A 115 26.07 -27.55 -0.50
C ASN A 115 27.03 -26.63 0.27
N ARG A 116 28.30 -26.56 -0.14
CA ARG A 116 29.34 -25.76 0.50
C ARG A 116 28.94 -24.30 0.65
N THR A 117 28.14 -23.77 -0.27
CA THR A 117 27.58 -22.40 -0.23
C THR A 117 26.89 -22.08 1.10
N PHE A 118 26.19 -23.05 1.70
CA PHE A 118 25.40 -22.85 2.91
C PHE A 118 26.13 -23.22 4.20
N SER A 119 27.33 -23.83 4.10
CA SER A 119 28.05 -24.41 5.24
C SER A 119 28.38 -23.42 6.36
N ALA A 120 28.57 -22.14 6.03
CA ALA A 120 28.83 -21.08 7.00
C ALA A 120 27.65 -20.83 7.96
N CYS A 121 26.42 -21.23 7.58
CA CYS A 121 25.23 -21.06 8.41
C CYS A 121 24.91 -22.27 9.29
N HIS A 122 25.50 -23.44 9.03
CA HIS A 122 25.11 -24.70 9.69
C HIS A 122 25.28 -24.66 11.22
N SER A 123 26.18 -23.84 11.75
CA SER A 123 26.36 -23.63 13.19
C SER A 123 25.24 -22.81 13.84
N PHE A 124 24.50 -22.03 13.07
CA PHE A 124 23.41 -21.16 13.54
C PHE A 124 22.03 -21.76 13.22
N VAL A 125 21.89 -22.37 12.05
CA VAL A 125 20.68 -23.07 11.60
C VAL A 125 21.10 -24.44 11.09
N SER A 126 20.84 -25.47 11.90
CA SER A 126 21.25 -26.82 11.54
C SER A 126 20.45 -27.33 10.32
N PRO A 127 21.11 -28.01 9.36
CA PRO A 127 20.43 -28.61 8.22
C PRO A 127 19.26 -29.52 8.61
N GLU A 128 19.41 -30.28 9.70
CA GLU A 128 18.40 -31.23 10.17
C GLU A 128 17.15 -30.52 10.68
N SER A 129 17.30 -29.46 11.50
CA SER A 129 16.16 -28.71 12.02
C SER A 129 15.39 -28.00 10.90
N PHE A 130 16.11 -27.40 9.95
CA PHE A 130 15.48 -26.76 8.81
C PHE A 130 14.76 -27.77 7.90
N CYS A 131 15.39 -28.91 7.61
CA CYS A 131 14.77 -29.91 6.77
C CYS A 131 13.55 -30.57 7.41
N GLU A 132 13.47 -30.56 8.74
CA GLU A 132 12.28 -31.01 9.44
C GLU A 132 11.10 -30.03 9.35
N LEU A 133 11.38 -28.72 9.32
CA LEU A 133 10.38 -27.71 8.97
C LEU A 133 9.99 -27.79 7.49
N TRP A 134 10.96 -28.05 6.60
CA TRP A 134 10.75 -28.14 5.17
C TRP A 134 9.77 -29.25 4.79
N ILE A 135 9.93 -30.46 5.34
CA ILE A 135 9.08 -31.60 4.97
C ILE A 135 7.64 -31.45 5.48
N ARG A 136 7.44 -30.69 6.57
CA ARG A 136 6.13 -30.38 7.15
C ARG A 136 5.37 -29.28 6.40
N ASP A 137 5.98 -28.59 5.44
CA ASP A 137 5.33 -27.53 4.65
C ASP A 137 5.25 -27.89 3.17
N THR A 138 4.02 -28.06 2.68
CA THR A 138 3.73 -28.42 1.29
C THR A 138 4.33 -27.45 0.27
N LYS A 139 4.35 -26.15 0.56
CA LYS A 139 4.93 -25.14 -0.34
C LYS A 139 6.45 -25.22 -0.36
N TYR A 140 7.08 -25.49 0.77
CA TYR A 140 8.54 -25.66 0.83
C TYR A 140 9.00 -26.89 0.05
N VAL A 141 8.27 -28.00 0.16
CA VAL A 141 8.53 -29.22 -0.64
C VAL A 141 8.33 -28.95 -2.14
N GLN A 142 7.26 -28.25 -2.52
CA GLN A 142 6.94 -27.98 -3.93
C GLN A 142 7.81 -26.88 -4.55
N GLN A 143 8.27 -25.91 -3.76
CA GLN A 143 9.01 -24.72 -4.22
C GLN A 143 10.33 -24.58 -3.43
N PRO A 144 11.39 -25.34 -3.79
CA PRO A 144 12.67 -25.35 -3.08
C PRO A 144 13.34 -23.97 -2.99
N CYS A 145 13.19 -23.12 -4.02
CA CYS A 145 13.72 -21.76 -4.01
C CYS A 145 13.08 -20.90 -2.91
N VAL A 146 11.78 -21.06 -2.64
CA VAL A 146 11.10 -20.33 -1.55
C VAL A 146 11.62 -20.80 -0.20
N ALA A 147 11.82 -22.11 -0.04
CA ALA A 147 12.41 -22.67 1.17
C ALA A 147 13.84 -22.15 1.40
N LEU A 148 14.67 -22.11 0.34
CA LEU A 148 16.03 -21.57 0.42
C LEU A 148 16.06 -20.07 0.74
N THR A 149 15.14 -19.27 0.21
CA THR A 149 14.99 -17.86 0.60
C THR A 149 14.82 -17.73 2.11
N VAL A 150 13.99 -18.59 2.72
CA VAL A 150 13.74 -18.58 4.17
C VAL A 150 14.97 -19.06 4.95
N TYR A 151 15.62 -20.14 4.50
CA TYR A 151 16.86 -20.62 5.13
C TYR A 151 17.93 -19.53 5.16
N VAL A 152 18.16 -18.88 4.01
CA VAL A 152 19.14 -17.80 3.88
C VAL A 152 18.74 -16.57 4.70
N ALA A 153 17.45 -16.22 4.76
CA ALA A 153 16.98 -15.15 5.63
C ALA A 153 17.20 -15.45 7.13
N MET A 154 17.03 -16.71 7.57
CA MET A 154 17.38 -17.12 8.93
C MET A 154 18.89 -17.00 9.19
N CYS A 155 19.73 -17.32 8.20
CA CYS A 155 21.18 -17.15 8.29
C CYS A 155 21.61 -15.68 8.34
N HIS A 156 20.94 -14.82 7.58
CA HIS A 156 21.21 -13.39 7.52
C HIS A 156 20.99 -12.68 8.86
N LYS A 157 20.06 -13.18 9.69
CA LYS A 157 19.89 -12.73 11.08
C LYS A 157 21.20 -12.82 11.89
N PHE A 158 22.07 -13.78 11.55
CA PHE A 158 23.36 -13.99 12.19
C PHE A 158 24.54 -13.40 11.40
N HIS A 159 24.28 -12.47 10.46
CA HIS A 159 25.28 -11.87 9.56
C HIS A 159 26.04 -12.85 8.67
N VAL A 160 25.48 -14.02 8.44
CA VAL A 160 26.09 -14.97 7.51
C VAL A 160 25.66 -14.60 6.10
N CYS A 161 26.57 -13.98 5.34
CA CYS A 161 26.35 -13.68 3.92
C CYS A 161 26.40 -14.97 3.09
N ILE A 162 25.35 -15.22 2.29
CA ILE A 162 25.25 -16.41 1.44
C ILE A 162 24.87 -16.01 0.02
N GLU A 163 25.83 -16.12 -0.91
CA GLU A 163 25.58 -15.94 -2.34
C GLU A 163 25.11 -17.27 -2.96
N TRP A 164 23.80 -17.45 -3.09
CA TRP A 164 23.21 -18.72 -3.50
C TRP A 164 22.40 -18.68 -4.79
N ARG A 165 21.98 -17.49 -5.25
CA ARG A 165 21.20 -17.35 -6.49
C ARG A 165 22.11 -17.20 -7.70
N GLY A 166 21.68 -17.77 -8.81
CA GLY A 166 22.31 -17.64 -10.12
C GLY A 166 21.27 -17.49 -11.22
N SER A 167 21.71 -17.16 -12.44
CA SER A 167 20.82 -17.02 -13.61
C SER A 167 20.06 -18.31 -13.95
N ASP A 168 20.65 -19.45 -13.63
CA ASP A 168 20.15 -20.81 -13.86
C ASP A 168 19.68 -21.52 -12.59
N TYR A 169 19.79 -20.87 -11.43
CA TYR A 169 19.45 -21.45 -10.12
C TYR A 169 18.75 -20.41 -9.22
N CYS A 170 17.43 -20.54 -9.10
CA CYS A 170 16.56 -19.65 -8.31
C CYS A 170 16.77 -18.15 -8.63
N PRO A 171 16.58 -17.72 -9.89
CA PRO A 171 16.90 -16.36 -10.33
C PRO A 171 16.10 -15.30 -9.57
N PHE A 172 16.75 -14.19 -9.25
CA PHE A 172 16.12 -12.99 -8.68
C PHE A 172 15.95 -11.95 -9.78
N LEU A 173 14.73 -11.49 -10.02
CA LEU A 173 14.43 -10.57 -11.10
C LEU A 173 14.57 -9.12 -10.62
N CYS A 174 15.52 -8.40 -11.22
CA CYS A 174 15.74 -6.96 -11.01
C CYS A 174 15.40 -6.18 -12.29
N SER A 175 15.17 -4.86 -12.15
CA SER A 175 14.97 -3.97 -13.30
C SER A 175 16.26 -3.84 -14.13
N SER A 176 16.16 -3.33 -15.37
CA SER A 176 17.32 -3.20 -16.28
C SER A 176 18.51 -2.46 -15.68
N ASP A 177 18.25 -1.52 -14.77
CA ASP A 177 19.22 -0.60 -14.19
C ASP A 177 19.57 -0.96 -12.73
N SER A 178 19.17 -2.16 -12.29
CA SER A 178 19.53 -2.69 -10.98
C SER A 178 20.05 -4.12 -11.07
N THR A 179 20.91 -4.48 -10.13
CA THR A 179 21.54 -5.79 -10.04
C THR A 179 21.21 -6.46 -8.73
N TYR A 180 20.99 -7.77 -8.78
CA TYR A 180 20.78 -8.57 -7.58
C TYR A 180 22.05 -8.59 -6.73
N GLN A 181 21.88 -8.38 -5.43
CA GLN A 181 22.92 -8.55 -4.43
C GLN A 181 22.38 -9.42 -3.29
N ALA A 182 23.13 -10.48 -2.97
CA ALA A 182 22.71 -11.45 -1.97
C ALA A 182 22.83 -10.93 -0.53
N CYS A 183 23.73 -9.98 -0.30
CA CYS A 183 24.09 -9.47 1.02
C CYS A 183 24.05 -7.95 1.00
N VAL A 184 22.85 -7.41 1.14
CA VAL A 184 22.58 -5.98 1.29
C VAL A 184 22.46 -5.67 2.78
N ALA A 185 23.10 -4.61 3.23
CA ALA A 185 22.91 -4.10 4.58
C ALA A 185 21.49 -3.54 4.70
N ALA A 186 20.55 -4.34 5.20
CA ALA A 186 19.14 -3.96 5.20
C ALA A 186 18.87 -2.72 6.07
N CYS A 187 19.77 -2.40 7.01
CA CYS A 187 19.68 -1.26 7.91
C CYS A 187 20.31 0.02 7.35
N GLU A 188 21.08 -0.05 6.26
CA GLU A 188 21.67 1.11 5.61
C GLU A 188 20.71 1.61 4.52
N PRO A 189 20.19 2.85 4.64
CA PRO A 189 19.34 3.39 3.59
C PRO A 189 20.19 3.55 2.32
N PRO A 190 19.68 3.12 1.15
CA PRO A 190 20.37 3.31 -0.12
C PRO A 190 20.43 4.79 -0.47
N ASP A 191 21.47 5.19 -1.21
CA ASP A 191 21.59 6.54 -1.74
C ASP A 191 20.39 6.87 -2.63
N THR A 192 19.79 8.05 -2.41
CA THR A 192 18.62 8.50 -3.17
C THR A 192 18.77 9.93 -3.64
N CYS A 193 18.00 10.31 -4.67
CA CYS A 193 17.89 11.72 -5.09
C CYS A 193 17.44 12.68 -3.98
N GLN A 194 16.88 12.17 -2.88
CA GLN A 194 16.36 12.94 -1.75
C GLN A 194 17.26 12.83 -0.49
N ASP A 195 18.58 12.75 -0.67
CA ASP A 195 19.50 12.63 0.46
C ASP A 195 19.37 13.85 1.39
N GLY A 196 18.93 13.58 2.62
CA GLY A 196 18.78 14.60 3.66
C GLY A 196 17.64 14.41 4.66
N ILE A 197 16.67 13.51 4.43
CA ILE A 197 15.50 13.41 5.33
C ILE A 197 15.76 12.51 6.56
N LEU A 198 16.69 11.55 6.49
CA LEU A 198 17.03 10.67 7.61
C LEU A 198 18.52 10.30 7.55
N GLY A 199 19.26 10.56 8.63
CA GLY A 199 20.63 10.07 8.78
C GLY A 199 20.69 8.54 8.90
N PRO A 200 21.88 7.93 8.76
CA PRO A 200 22.06 6.50 8.94
C PRO A 200 21.48 6.07 10.30
N LEU A 201 20.77 4.94 10.31
CA LEU A 201 20.34 4.31 11.54
C LEU A 201 21.58 3.95 12.36
N ASP A 202 21.49 4.07 13.68
CA ASP A 202 22.60 3.72 14.58
C ASP A 202 23.03 2.27 14.34
N PRO A 203 24.28 2.01 13.87
CA PRO A 203 24.77 0.68 13.49
C PRO A 203 24.73 -0.35 14.62
N GLU A 204 24.66 0.10 15.87
CA GLU A 204 24.55 -0.76 17.06
C GLU A 204 23.12 -1.32 17.28
N GLN A 205 22.09 -0.77 16.61
CA GLN A 205 20.68 -1.09 16.87
C GLN A 205 20.00 -1.94 15.78
N CYS A 206 20.67 -2.14 14.64
CA CYS A 206 20.15 -2.92 13.52
C CYS A 206 21.32 -3.51 12.76
N GLN A 207 21.52 -4.82 12.92
CA GLN A 207 22.56 -5.57 12.26
C GLN A 207 21.83 -6.77 11.63
N VAL A 208 21.27 -6.62 10.43
CA VAL A 208 20.63 -7.71 9.68
C VAL A 208 20.96 -7.55 8.21
N LEU A 209 21.34 -8.67 7.57
CA LEU A 209 21.53 -8.73 6.13
C LEU A 209 20.21 -9.06 5.42
N GLY A 210 20.06 -8.54 4.20
CA GLY A 210 18.96 -8.86 3.30
C GLY A 210 19.49 -9.26 1.94
N GLU A 211 18.63 -9.83 1.11
CA GLU A 211 18.88 -9.89 -0.33
C GLU A 211 17.92 -8.95 -1.06
N GLY A 212 18.36 -8.36 -2.16
CA GLY A 212 17.55 -7.40 -2.91
C GLY A 212 18.23 -6.90 -4.18
N CYS A 213 17.55 -6.01 -4.89
CA CYS A 213 18.13 -5.31 -6.04
C CYS A 213 18.79 -4.01 -5.56
N VAL A 214 20.01 -3.78 -6.01
CA VAL A 214 20.78 -2.56 -5.74
C VAL A 214 21.07 -1.88 -7.07
N CYS A 215 21.10 -0.55 -7.10
CA CYS A 215 21.42 0.19 -8.30
C CYS A 215 22.86 -0.10 -8.77
N THR A 216 23.05 -0.16 -10.09
CA THR A 216 24.38 -0.33 -10.66
C THR A 216 25.29 0.85 -10.34
N GLU A 217 26.61 0.64 -10.32
CA GLU A 217 27.57 1.72 -10.03
C GLU A 217 27.33 2.95 -10.93
N GLY A 218 27.32 4.14 -10.32
CA GLY A 218 27.05 5.41 -11.00
C GLY A 218 25.57 5.78 -11.12
N THR A 219 24.67 4.98 -10.54
CA THR A 219 23.23 5.28 -10.46
C THR A 219 22.76 5.16 -9.01
N ILE A 220 21.76 5.97 -8.64
CA ILE A 220 21.12 6.01 -7.32
C ILE A 220 19.61 5.78 -7.47
N LEU A 221 18.93 5.46 -6.37
CA LEU A 221 17.48 5.32 -6.42
C LEU A 221 16.82 6.68 -6.61
N HIS A 222 15.89 6.79 -7.56
CA HIS A 222 15.10 8.00 -7.74
C HIS A 222 14.34 8.37 -6.45
N ARG A 223 13.76 7.37 -5.79
CA ARG A 223 13.19 7.46 -4.42
C ARG A 223 13.36 6.16 -3.66
N ARG A 224 13.31 6.24 -2.32
CA ARG A 224 13.42 5.11 -1.39
C ARG A 224 12.50 3.92 -1.67
N HIS A 225 11.28 4.18 -2.11
CA HIS A 225 10.26 3.16 -2.42
C HIS A 225 10.12 2.90 -3.93
N SER A 226 10.96 3.52 -4.77
CA SER A 226 10.91 3.30 -6.23
C SER A 226 11.84 2.15 -6.62
N ALA A 227 11.45 1.36 -7.63
CA ALA A 227 12.33 0.38 -8.27
C ALA A 227 13.23 1.00 -9.36
N LEU A 228 13.30 2.33 -9.44
CA LEU A 228 13.91 3.07 -10.55
C LEU A 228 15.29 3.61 -10.13
N CYS A 229 16.33 3.11 -10.77
CA CYS A 229 17.70 3.61 -10.64
C CYS A 229 17.98 4.64 -11.73
N ILE A 230 18.52 5.79 -11.35
CA ILE A 230 18.89 6.86 -12.27
C ILE A 230 20.24 7.47 -11.90
N PRO A 231 20.96 8.06 -12.87
CA PRO A 231 22.08 8.94 -12.59
C PRO A 231 21.66 10.13 -11.71
N GLU A 232 22.55 10.55 -10.79
CA GLU A 232 22.30 11.67 -9.87
C GLU A 232 21.98 12.99 -10.59
N ASP A 233 22.59 13.24 -11.76
CA ASP A 233 22.33 14.42 -12.59
C ASP A 233 20.93 14.43 -13.23
N LYS A 234 20.21 13.31 -13.17
CA LYS A 234 18.86 13.14 -13.73
C LYS A 234 17.77 13.09 -12.67
N CYS A 235 18.09 13.43 -11.42
CA CYS A 235 17.10 13.53 -10.35
C CYS A 235 15.95 14.47 -10.76
N ALA A 236 14.72 13.99 -10.57
CA ALA A 236 13.49 14.56 -11.08
C ALA A 236 12.50 14.80 -9.94
N CYS A 237 11.50 15.65 -10.18
CA CYS A 237 10.38 15.74 -9.24
C CYS A 237 9.50 14.50 -9.36
N THR A 238 8.62 14.26 -8.40
CA THR A 238 7.58 13.22 -8.53
C THR A 238 6.23 13.84 -8.25
N ASP A 239 5.30 13.68 -9.19
CA ASP A 239 3.95 14.22 -9.03
C ASP A 239 3.14 13.44 -7.98
N SER A 240 1.90 13.90 -7.74
CA SER A 240 0.97 13.29 -6.79
C SER A 240 0.56 11.86 -7.14
N THR A 241 0.83 11.39 -8.37
CA THR A 241 0.54 10.03 -8.83
C THR A 241 1.76 9.11 -8.75
N GLY A 242 2.90 9.61 -8.28
CA GLY A 242 4.13 8.84 -8.16
C GLY A 242 4.98 8.80 -9.43
N VAL A 243 4.66 9.60 -10.46
CA VAL A 243 5.37 9.61 -11.74
C VAL A 243 6.53 10.62 -11.70
N PRO A 244 7.76 10.24 -12.11
CA PRO A 244 8.89 11.17 -12.25
C PRO A 244 8.63 12.24 -13.32
N ARG A 245 8.96 13.50 -13.01
CA ARG A 245 8.80 14.69 -13.86
C ARG A 245 10.14 15.38 -14.03
N ALA A 246 10.60 15.53 -15.27
CA ALA A 246 11.89 16.11 -15.58
C ALA A 246 11.99 17.57 -15.12
N LEU A 247 13.19 18.05 -14.84
CA LEU A 247 13.42 19.45 -14.50
C LEU A 247 12.93 20.38 -15.63
N GLY A 248 12.09 21.34 -15.27
CA GLY A 248 11.42 22.25 -16.20
C GLY A 248 10.13 21.71 -16.83
N GLU A 249 9.79 20.43 -16.64
CA GLU A 249 8.53 19.86 -17.13
C GLU A 249 7.35 20.50 -16.41
N THR A 250 6.34 20.91 -17.19
CA THR A 250 5.05 21.42 -16.70
C THR A 250 3.95 20.42 -17.04
N TRP A 251 3.13 20.05 -16.07
CA TRP A 251 2.03 19.11 -16.26
C TRP A 251 0.76 19.57 -15.55
N ASN A 252 -0.38 19.06 -16.00
CA ASN A 252 -1.67 19.30 -15.35
C ASN A 252 -1.81 18.37 -14.15
N SER A 253 -1.95 18.93 -12.95
CA SER A 253 -2.21 18.17 -11.72
C SER A 253 -3.71 17.93 -11.47
N SER A 254 -4.58 18.61 -12.22
CA SER A 254 -6.04 18.38 -12.17
C SER A 254 -6.58 17.76 -13.46
N LEU A 255 -7.63 16.94 -13.33
CA LEU A 255 -8.43 16.42 -14.45
C LEU A 255 -9.08 17.54 -15.28
N SER A 256 -9.33 18.70 -14.67
CA SER A 256 -9.87 19.89 -15.33
C SER A 256 -8.84 20.63 -16.20
N GLY A 257 -7.54 20.32 -16.07
CA GLY A 257 -6.46 21.03 -16.75
C GLY A 257 -6.16 22.43 -16.20
N CYS A 258 -6.91 22.89 -15.21
CA CYS A 258 -6.82 24.24 -14.64
C CYS A 258 -5.74 24.41 -13.56
N CYS A 259 -5.12 23.32 -13.10
CA CYS A 259 -3.99 23.37 -12.19
C CYS A 259 -2.76 22.85 -12.92
N GLN A 260 -1.85 23.75 -13.29
CA GLN A 260 -0.54 23.39 -13.84
C GLN A 260 0.52 23.45 -12.75
N GLN A 261 1.42 22.48 -12.76
CA GLN A 261 2.58 22.46 -11.88
C GLN A 261 3.85 22.23 -12.70
N GLN A 262 4.95 22.79 -12.21
CA GLN A 262 6.25 22.68 -12.84
C GLN A 262 7.29 22.18 -11.85
N CYS A 263 8.17 21.30 -12.33
CA CYS A 263 9.33 20.86 -11.59
C CYS A 263 10.44 21.91 -11.72
N GLN A 264 10.65 22.72 -10.67
CA GLN A 264 11.63 23.82 -10.69
C GLN A 264 13.05 23.35 -10.33
N ALA A 265 13.15 22.43 -9.38
CA ALA A 265 14.38 21.83 -8.88
C ALA A 265 14.05 20.42 -8.37
N PRO A 266 15.03 19.54 -8.10
CA PRO A 266 14.77 18.23 -7.51
C PRO A 266 13.85 18.36 -6.28
N ASP A 267 12.75 17.60 -6.27
CA ASP A 267 11.67 17.64 -5.27
C ASP A 267 10.96 18.99 -5.03
N THR A 268 11.19 19.99 -5.88
CA THR A 268 10.57 21.30 -5.76
C THR A 268 9.55 21.48 -6.87
N ILE A 269 8.29 21.26 -6.53
CA ILE A 269 7.16 21.43 -7.43
C ILE A 269 6.47 22.75 -7.10
N ILE A 270 6.39 23.64 -8.09
CA ILE A 270 5.72 24.93 -7.95
C ILE A 270 4.45 24.98 -8.81
N PRO A 271 3.39 25.66 -8.36
CA PRO A 271 2.24 25.93 -9.21
C PRO A 271 2.62 26.91 -10.33
N VAL A 272 2.05 26.72 -11.51
CA VAL A 272 2.14 27.64 -12.65
C VAL A 272 0.79 28.33 -12.81
N ASP A 273 0.78 29.65 -12.68
CA ASP A 273 -0.43 30.45 -12.84
C ASP A 273 -0.87 30.49 -14.32
N LEU A 274 -2.17 30.28 -14.56
CA LEU A 274 -2.81 30.47 -15.86
C LEU A 274 -3.16 31.94 -16.04
N ASP A 275 -2.63 32.57 -17.09
CA ASP A 275 -2.94 33.96 -17.46
C ASP A 275 -4.40 34.09 -17.96
N CYS A 276 -5.34 34.35 -17.03
CA CYS A 276 -6.73 34.63 -17.36
C CYS A 276 -6.91 36.07 -17.87
N PRO A 277 -7.54 36.30 -19.04
CA PRO A 277 -7.73 37.64 -19.60
C PRO A 277 -8.92 38.38 -18.96
N GLY A 278 -8.67 39.56 -18.37
CA GLY A 278 -9.70 40.60 -18.13
C GLY A 278 -9.79 41.13 -16.69
N PRO A 279 -10.12 42.43 -16.50
CA PRO A 279 -10.10 43.08 -15.19
C PRO A 279 -11.24 42.56 -14.31
N ARG A 280 -10.88 42.09 -13.11
CA ARG A 280 -11.83 41.80 -12.03
C ARG A 280 -12.18 43.14 -11.38
N PRO A 281 -13.46 43.54 -11.27
CA PRO A 281 -13.83 44.65 -10.41
C PRO A 281 -13.49 44.26 -8.97
N GLU A 282 -12.61 45.02 -8.33
CA GLU A 282 -12.21 44.78 -6.94
C GLU A 282 -13.39 45.00 -5.96
N SER A 283 -14.39 45.77 -6.38
CA SER A 283 -15.62 46.05 -5.62
C SER A 283 -16.78 46.45 -6.53
N CYS A 284 -18.02 46.20 -6.08
CA CYS A 284 -19.22 46.75 -6.72
C CYS A 284 -19.44 48.21 -6.29
N PRO A 285 -19.84 49.11 -7.21
CA PRO A 285 -19.93 50.54 -6.93
C PRO A 285 -21.13 50.97 -6.09
N ARG A 286 -22.22 50.17 -6.01
CA ARG A 286 -23.46 50.55 -5.30
C ARG A 286 -23.62 49.78 -3.99
N PHE A 287 -24.15 50.45 -2.96
CA PHE A 287 -24.44 49.81 -1.67
C PHE A 287 -25.54 48.75 -1.82
N GLY A 288 -25.28 47.55 -1.27
CA GLY A 288 -26.17 46.38 -1.39
C GLY A 288 -25.87 45.47 -2.59
N GLU A 289 -24.91 45.79 -3.45
CA GLU A 289 -24.44 44.90 -4.53
C GLU A 289 -23.32 43.97 -4.07
N VAL A 290 -23.37 42.73 -4.55
CA VAL A 290 -22.36 41.69 -4.28
C VAL A 290 -21.80 41.14 -5.59
N ILE A 291 -20.52 40.74 -5.56
CA ILE A 291 -19.84 40.12 -6.69
C ILE A 291 -20.30 38.66 -6.79
N LEU A 292 -20.88 38.28 -7.93
CA LEU A 292 -21.10 36.88 -8.29
C LEU A 292 -20.09 36.44 -9.33
N LEU A 293 -19.51 35.25 -9.11
CA LEU A 293 -18.61 34.60 -10.05
C LEU A 293 -19.42 33.84 -11.09
N GLN A 294 -19.15 34.08 -12.37
CA GLN A 294 -19.80 33.41 -13.49
C GLN A 294 -18.76 32.70 -14.36
N PRO A 295 -19.02 31.48 -14.86
CA PRO A 295 -18.13 30.80 -15.78
C PRO A 295 -17.89 31.65 -17.03
N THR A 296 -16.63 31.85 -17.43
CA THR A 296 -16.32 32.42 -18.74
C THR A 296 -16.38 31.34 -19.83
N GLU A 297 -16.11 31.70 -21.09
CA GLU A 297 -15.96 30.72 -22.16
C GLU A 297 -14.81 29.73 -21.91
N ASP A 298 -13.82 30.11 -21.07
CA ASP A 298 -12.79 29.20 -20.56
C ASP A 298 -13.22 28.63 -19.18
N PRO A 299 -13.39 27.31 -19.03
CA PRO A 299 -13.80 26.68 -17.77
C PRO A 299 -12.78 26.86 -16.63
N CYS A 300 -11.54 27.26 -16.93
CA CYS A 300 -10.51 27.54 -15.94
C CYS A 300 -10.51 29.00 -15.44
N CYS A 301 -11.28 29.90 -16.07
CA CYS A 301 -11.38 31.30 -15.70
C CYS A 301 -12.81 31.67 -15.28
N LEU A 302 -12.94 32.28 -14.09
CA LEU A 302 -14.20 32.81 -13.58
C LEU A 302 -14.27 34.32 -13.81
N GLY A 303 -15.35 34.78 -14.43
CA GLY A 303 -15.71 36.19 -14.59
C GLY A 303 -16.53 36.67 -13.40
N SER A 304 -16.77 37.97 -13.29
CA SER A 304 -17.42 38.60 -12.13
C SER A 304 -18.47 39.62 -12.57
N VAL A 305 -19.66 39.56 -11.98
CA VAL A 305 -20.76 40.50 -12.20
C VAL A 305 -21.32 41.00 -10.87
N CYS A 306 -21.73 42.27 -10.81
CA CYS A 306 -22.37 42.85 -9.63
C CYS A 306 -23.89 42.69 -9.68
N VAL A 307 -24.48 42.13 -8.62
CA VAL A 307 -25.94 41.99 -8.48
C VAL A 307 -26.40 42.48 -7.12
N CYS A 308 -27.63 43.01 -7.04
CA CYS A 308 -28.19 43.44 -5.76
C CYS A 308 -28.60 42.26 -4.89
N ASN A 309 -28.06 42.22 -3.68
CA ASN A 309 -28.46 41.28 -2.65
C ASN A 309 -29.49 41.91 -1.72
N GLN A 310 -30.75 41.50 -1.87
CA GLN A 310 -31.88 42.04 -1.10
C GLN A 310 -31.77 41.77 0.40
N THR A 311 -31.05 40.73 0.83
CA THR A 311 -30.87 40.45 2.26
C THR A 311 -30.02 41.51 2.95
N LEU A 312 -29.15 42.22 2.20
CA LEU A 312 -28.38 43.34 2.74
C LEU A 312 -29.24 44.59 2.98
N CYS A 313 -30.48 44.60 2.49
CA CYS A 313 -31.44 45.68 2.71
C CYS A 313 -32.45 45.37 3.83
N GLU A 314 -32.45 44.14 4.35
CA GLU A 314 -33.35 43.74 5.44
C GLU A 314 -32.89 44.37 6.77
N GLY A 315 -33.83 44.93 7.54
CA GLY A 315 -33.54 45.58 8.83
C GLY A 315 -33.22 47.08 8.76
N LEU A 316 -33.17 47.68 7.57
CA LEU A 316 -32.94 49.13 7.41
C LEU A 316 -34.18 50.00 7.71
N ALA A 317 -35.37 49.39 7.82
CA ALA A 317 -36.61 50.09 8.16
C ALA A 317 -36.74 50.25 9.69
N PRO A 318 -36.67 51.47 10.24
CA PRO A 318 -36.83 51.69 11.68
C PRO A 318 -38.29 51.55 12.11
N THR A 319 -38.52 51.16 13.37
CA THR A 319 -39.82 51.26 14.03
C THR A 319 -40.02 52.67 14.59
N CYS A 320 -41.02 53.40 14.09
CA CYS A 320 -41.31 54.75 14.56
C CYS A 320 -42.00 54.74 15.94
N ARG A 321 -41.74 55.79 16.73
CA ARG A 321 -42.37 55.98 18.05
C ARG A 321 -43.89 56.21 17.91
N PRO A 322 -44.70 55.93 18.94
CA PRO A 322 -46.13 56.26 18.94
C PRO A 322 -46.34 57.75 18.62
N GLY A 323 -47.30 58.06 17.75
CA GLY A 323 -47.49 59.43 17.25
C GLY A 323 -46.62 59.82 16.04
N HIS A 324 -45.88 58.90 15.41
CA HIS A 324 -45.06 59.17 14.21
C HIS A 324 -45.31 58.12 13.12
N SER A 325 -45.17 58.51 11.84
CA SER A 325 -45.36 57.66 10.66
C SER A 325 -44.07 57.50 9.84
N LEU A 326 -43.90 56.35 9.17
CA LEU A 326 -42.68 55.99 8.41
C LEU A 326 -42.80 56.36 6.93
N ILE A 327 -41.78 57.01 6.36
CA ILE A 327 -41.69 57.43 4.96
C ILE A 327 -40.48 56.78 4.27
N THR A 328 -40.61 56.43 2.98
CA THR A 328 -39.59 55.73 2.17
C THR A 328 -39.05 56.58 1.02
N HIS A 329 -37.72 56.54 0.79
CA HIS A 329 -37.01 57.24 -0.30
C HIS A 329 -36.02 56.31 -1.02
N PHE A 330 -35.80 56.52 -2.33
CA PHE A 330 -34.81 55.76 -3.13
C PHE A 330 -33.63 56.67 -3.52
N GLN A 331 -32.40 56.17 -3.40
CA GLN A 331 -31.17 56.87 -3.76
C GLN A 331 -30.49 56.20 -4.97
N GLU A 332 -29.75 56.94 -5.79
CA GLU A 332 -29.09 56.39 -6.99
C GLU A 332 -27.86 55.51 -6.65
N ASP A 333 -27.17 55.85 -5.55
CA ASP A 333 -25.89 55.24 -5.13
C ASP A 333 -26.07 53.93 -4.31
N SER A 334 -27.32 53.56 -4.04
CA SER A 334 -27.69 52.39 -3.24
C SER A 334 -28.79 51.64 -3.95
N CYS A 335 -28.82 50.31 -3.86
CA CYS A 335 -30.01 49.56 -4.24
C CYS A 335 -30.95 49.25 -3.08
N CYS A 336 -30.60 49.66 -1.86
CA CYS A 336 -31.49 49.63 -0.71
C CYS A 336 -32.27 50.95 -0.56
N PRO A 337 -33.56 50.90 -0.20
CA PRO A 337 -34.35 52.09 0.14
C PRO A 337 -33.92 52.69 1.48
N SER A 338 -34.06 54.02 1.61
CA SER A 338 -33.81 54.77 2.85
C SER A 338 -35.13 55.20 3.53
N TYR A 339 -35.13 55.36 4.85
CA TYR A 339 -36.33 55.55 5.66
C TYR A 339 -36.22 56.74 6.63
N SER A 340 -37.33 57.41 6.92
CA SER A 340 -37.43 58.49 7.93
C SER A 340 -38.76 58.43 8.70
N CYS A 341 -38.78 58.88 9.96
CA CYS A 341 -40.00 58.94 10.79
C CYS A 341 -40.43 60.39 11.05
N GLU A 342 -41.68 60.74 10.79
CA GLU A 342 -42.23 62.10 10.97
C GLU A 342 -43.45 62.10 11.92
N CYS A 343 -43.60 63.14 12.78
CA CYS A 343 -44.66 63.25 13.82
C CYS A 343 -46.04 63.48 13.17
N ASP A 344 -47.00 62.64 13.53
CA ASP A 344 -48.41 62.67 13.11
C ASP A 344 -49.32 62.92 14.35
N PRO A 345 -49.82 64.15 14.52
CA PRO A 345 -50.65 64.54 15.67
C PRO A 345 -51.99 63.80 15.80
N GLY A 346 -52.43 63.03 14.78
CA GLY A 346 -53.68 62.27 14.81
C GLY A 346 -53.66 61.01 15.68
N LEU A 347 -52.49 60.64 16.22
CA LEU A 347 -52.25 59.36 16.91
C LEU A 347 -52.00 59.50 18.45
N CYS A 348 -52.13 60.70 19.06
CA CYS A 348 -51.99 60.90 20.52
C CYS A 348 -53.34 60.68 21.27
N GLU A 349 -53.32 59.91 22.36
CA GLU A 349 -54.49 59.73 23.27
C GLU A 349 -54.56 60.80 24.37
N ALA A 350 -55.72 61.02 25.01
CA ALA A 350 -55.96 62.08 25.99
C ALA A 350 -55.96 61.58 27.46
N GLU A 351 -55.13 62.17 28.35
CA GLU A 351 -55.00 61.80 29.79
C GLU A 351 -55.44 62.88 30.82
N GLN A 352 -55.68 62.47 32.09
CA GLN A 352 -56.20 63.29 33.23
C GLN A 352 -55.13 63.70 34.27
N VAL A 353 -55.30 64.85 34.93
CA VAL A 353 -54.31 65.53 35.83
C VAL A 353 -54.42 65.13 37.34
N PRO A 354 -53.30 64.84 38.06
CA PRO A 354 -53.29 64.46 39.49
C PRO A 354 -53.11 65.61 40.52
N THR A 355 -53.35 65.36 41.82
CA THR A 355 -53.28 66.33 42.97
C THR A 355 -52.09 66.08 43.95
N CYS A 356 -51.33 67.13 44.35
CA CYS A 356 -50.10 67.06 45.18
C CYS A 356 -50.25 67.48 46.68
N ARG A 357 -49.30 67.14 47.57
CA ARG A 357 -49.24 67.51 49.03
C ARG A 357 -48.66 68.93 49.27
N GLU A 358 -48.86 69.52 50.47
CA GLU A 358 -48.51 70.93 50.77
C GLU A 358 -47.01 71.28 50.71
N ASP A 359 -46.10 70.31 50.80
CA ASP A 359 -44.65 70.47 50.60
C ASP A 359 -44.19 70.09 49.17
N GLN A 360 -45.14 69.92 48.24
CA GLN A 360 -44.91 69.49 46.85
C GLN A 360 -45.66 70.35 45.81
N ILE A 361 -45.04 70.57 44.66
CA ILE A 361 -45.58 71.37 43.54
C ILE A 361 -45.89 70.49 42.32
N LEU A 362 -46.98 70.82 41.58
CA LEU A 362 -47.39 70.16 40.32
C LEU A 362 -46.60 70.73 39.13
N ILE A 363 -46.10 69.86 38.25
CA ILE A 363 -45.23 70.18 37.13
C ILE A 363 -45.87 69.63 35.84
N GLU A 364 -46.04 70.49 34.83
CA GLU A 364 -46.54 70.17 33.48
C GLU A 364 -45.38 70.21 32.47
N GLY A 365 -45.25 69.20 31.63
CA GLY A 365 -44.19 69.20 30.61
C GLY A 365 -44.27 68.08 29.56
N ARG A 366 -43.61 68.33 28.42
CA ARG A 366 -43.22 67.28 27.46
C ARG A 366 -41.97 66.59 27.99
N LEU A 367 -42.00 65.27 28.07
CA LEU A 367 -40.87 64.50 28.56
C LEU A 367 -39.86 64.33 27.40
N GLY A 368 -38.97 65.31 27.23
CA GLY A 368 -37.98 65.33 26.15
C GLY A 368 -38.60 65.54 24.76
N ASP A 369 -38.12 64.81 23.74
CA ASP A 369 -38.58 64.91 22.34
C ASP A 369 -39.92 64.18 22.06
N SER A 370 -40.84 64.14 23.04
CA SER A 370 -42.13 63.48 22.89
C SER A 370 -43.13 64.36 22.14
N CYS A 371 -43.82 63.78 21.14
CA CYS A 371 -44.86 64.43 20.33
C CYS A 371 -46.17 64.67 21.15
N CYS A 372 -46.35 64.07 22.35
CA CYS A 372 -47.51 64.24 23.28
C CYS A 372 -47.12 64.74 24.71
N THR A 373 -48.06 65.29 25.51
CA THR A 373 -47.88 66.04 26.81
C THR A 373 -48.26 65.27 28.11
N SER A 374 -47.61 65.54 29.28
CA SER A 374 -47.78 64.80 30.59
C SER A 374 -47.63 65.66 31.90
N TYR A 375 -48.02 65.14 33.10
CA TYR A 375 -48.07 65.87 34.42
C TYR A 375 -47.52 65.08 35.66
N PHE A 376 -46.84 65.70 36.67
CA PHE A 376 -46.33 65.06 37.93
C PHE A 376 -46.06 66.01 39.15
N CYS A 377 -45.78 65.51 40.38
CA CYS A 377 -45.57 66.30 41.64
C CYS A 377 -44.14 66.18 42.26
N GLY A 378 -43.53 67.23 42.86
CA GLY A 378 -42.18 67.17 43.50
C GLY A 378 -41.87 68.20 44.61
N CYS A 379 -40.82 67.95 45.44
CA CYS A 379 -40.39 68.78 46.59
C CYS A 379 -39.41 69.93 46.22
N GLY A 380 -39.29 70.98 47.05
CA GLY A 380 -38.38 72.14 46.86
C GLY A 380 -36.95 71.99 47.44
N GLU A 381 -36.03 72.89 47.09
CA GLU A 381 -34.58 72.79 47.39
C GLU A 381 -34.20 73.09 48.85
N CYS A 382 -33.31 72.26 49.42
CA CYS A 382 -32.67 72.40 50.74
C CYS A 382 -31.34 73.19 50.66
N SER A 383 -31.05 74.05 51.65
CA SER A 383 -29.94 75.03 51.56
C SER A 383 -28.59 74.64 52.21
N ASP A 384 -28.45 73.45 52.81
CA ASP A 384 -27.20 73.02 53.46
C ASP A 384 -26.41 72.00 52.61
N PRO A 385 -25.08 72.17 52.40
CA PRO A 385 -24.27 71.25 51.62
C PRO A 385 -23.91 69.97 52.39
N MET A 386 -24.10 68.80 51.75
CA MET A 386 -23.68 67.50 52.27
C MET A 386 -22.14 67.35 52.21
N PRO A 387 -21.48 66.78 53.23
CA PRO A 387 -20.04 66.52 53.19
C PRO A 387 -19.70 65.39 52.21
N GLU A 388 -18.63 65.57 51.43
CA GLU A 388 -18.11 64.56 50.50
C GLU A 388 -17.16 63.59 51.22
N CYS A 389 -17.50 62.29 51.23
CA CYS A 389 -16.65 61.23 51.78
C CYS A 389 -15.65 60.69 50.74
N GLN A 390 -14.51 60.16 51.17
CA GLN A 390 -13.54 59.54 50.26
C GLN A 390 -13.93 58.10 49.89
N GLU A 391 -13.27 57.54 48.86
CA GLU A 391 -13.60 56.21 48.31
C GLU A 391 -13.37 55.09 49.36
N GLY A 392 -14.41 54.26 49.59
CA GLY A 392 -14.44 53.26 50.65
C GLY A 392 -14.99 53.76 51.99
N GLU A 393 -15.34 55.05 52.10
CA GLU A 393 -16.03 55.64 53.25
C GLU A 393 -17.54 55.76 53.00
N ALA A 394 -18.37 55.54 54.04
CA ALA A 394 -19.82 55.62 53.97
C ALA A 394 -20.35 56.89 54.64
N LEU A 395 -21.20 57.64 53.93
CA LEU A 395 -21.96 58.76 54.47
C LEU A 395 -23.09 58.23 55.36
N THR A 396 -23.12 58.62 56.62
CA THR A 396 -24.13 58.21 57.60
C THR A 396 -24.90 59.41 58.13
N VAL A 397 -26.23 59.27 58.25
CA VAL A 397 -27.13 60.33 58.74
C VAL A 397 -27.04 60.40 60.26
N HIS A 398 -26.89 61.61 60.79
CA HIS A 398 -26.91 61.83 62.22
C HIS A 398 -28.31 61.48 62.77
N ARG A 399 -28.37 60.57 63.74
CA ARG A 399 -29.59 59.86 64.22
C ARG A 399 -30.79 60.72 64.67
N ASN A 400 -30.66 62.05 64.74
CA ASN A 400 -31.68 62.97 65.25
C ASN A 400 -32.41 63.79 64.16
N THR A 401 -32.22 63.53 62.86
CA THR A 401 -32.71 64.43 61.76
C THR A 401 -33.50 63.75 60.62
N THR A 402 -33.95 62.50 60.78
CA THR A 402 -34.40 61.61 59.67
C THR A 402 -35.81 61.84 59.09
N GLU A 403 -36.68 62.67 59.68
CA GLU A 403 -38.07 62.85 59.23
C GLU A 403 -38.37 64.22 58.59
N LEU A 404 -37.34 64.94 58.16
CA LEU A 404 -37.44 66.24 57.49
C LEU A 404 -37.03 66.11 56.02
N CYS A 405 -37.47 67.03 55.15
CA CYS A 405 -36.95 67.12 53.77
C CYS A 405 -35.42 67.36 53.70
N CYS A 406 -34.74 67.76 54.80
CA CYS A 406 -33.28 68.00 54.84
C CYS A 406 -32.59 67.45 56.14
N PRO A 407 -31.82 66.34 56.11
CA PRO A 407 -31.05 65.78 57.26
C PRO A 407 -29.54 66.17 57.32
N LEU A 408 -28.83 65.90 58.44
CA LEU A 408 -27.37 66.14 58.64
C LEU A 408 -26.50 64.86 58.52
N TYR A 409 -25.24 64.94 58.01
CA TYR A 409 -24.44 63.77 57.58
C TYR A 409 -22.95 63.73 58.07
N GLN A 410 -22.31 62.54 58.14
CA GLN A 410 -20.87 62.30 58.50
C GLN A 410 -20.24 61.08 57.75
N CYS A 411 -18.90 60.95 57.65
CA CYS A 411 -18.18 59.90 56.87
C CYS A 411 -17.38 58.88 57.73
N VAL A 412 -17.38 57.57 57.38
CA VAL A 412 -16.64 56.50 58.10
C VAL A 412 -16.08 55.43 57.12
N CYS A 413 -14.81 54.99 57.25
CA CYS A 413 -14.14 53.99 56.38
C CYS A 413 -14.61 52.54 56.65
N GLU A 414 -15.00 51.83 55.59
CA GLU A 414 -15.50 50.45 55.61
C GLU A 414 -14.81 49.60 54.51
N ASN A 415 -13.79 48.79 54.87
CA ASN A 415 -12.94 48.05 53.90
C ASN A 415 -13.69 47.14 52.91
N PHE A 416 -14.88 46.64 53.25
CA PHE A 416 -15.67 45.81 52.33
C PHE A 416 -16.35 46.62 51.22
N ARG A 417 -16.38 47.97 51.35
CA ARG A 417 -16.85 48.88 50.31
C ARG A 417 -15.78 49.22 49.28
N CYS A 418 -14.54 48.76 49.47
CA CYS A 418 -13.52 48.94 48.46
C CYS A 418 -13.90 48.22 47.16
N PRO A 419 -13.71 48.87 45.99
CA PRO A 419 -14.09 48.28 44.71
C PRO A 419 -13.41 46.92 44.50
N GLN A 420 -14.22 45.91 44.21
CA GLN A 420 -13.71 44.61 43.76
C GLN A 420 -13.45 44.72 42.26
N VAL A 421 -12.18 44.68 41.87
CA VAL A 421 -11.79 44.69 40.46
C VAL A 421 -11.79 43.23 39.97
N GLN A 422 -12.74 42.91 39.10
CA GLN A 422 -12.72 41.66 38.34
C GLN A 422 -12.01 41.91 37.02
N CYS A 423 -10.86 41.28 36.84
CA CYS A 423 -10.11 41.34 35.60
C CYS A 423 -10.79 40.47 34.53
N GLY A 424 -10.85 40.97 33.30
CA GLY A 424 -11.46 40.27 32.16
C GLY A 424 -10.61 39.08 31.70
N MET A 425 -11.16 38.27 30.79
CA MET A 425 -10.40 37.14 30.21
C MET A 425 -9.12 37.64 29.54
N GLY A 426 -8.00 36.93 29.75
CA GLY A 426 -6.69 37.34 29.23
C GLY A 426 -5.97 38.40 30.08
N THR A 427 -6.45 38.67 31.31
CA THR A 427 -5.79 39.58 32.26
C THR A 427 -5.72 39.00 33.68
N SER A 428 -4.71 39.40 34.45
CA SER A 428 -4.49 38.99 35.84
C SER A 428 -4.44 40.22 36.78
N LEU A 429 -4.91 40.05 38.02
CA LEU A 429 -5.05 41.12 39.00
C LEU A 429 -3.72 41.39 39.74
N VAL A 430 -3.33 42.66 39.81
CA VAL A 430 -2.16 43.15 40.55
C VAL A 430 -2.62 44.18 41.61
N GLU A 431 -2.22 44.01 42.88
CA GLU A 431 -2.63 44.87 44.00
C GLU A 431 -1.43 45.53 44.73
N VAL A 432 -1.53 46.83 45.06
CA VAL A 432 -0.51 47.63 45.76
C VAL A 432 -1.13 48.47 46.90
N TRP A 433 -0.65 48.32 48.14
CA TRP A 433 -1.21 48.97 49.35
C TRP A 433 -0.46 50.27 49.74
N SER A 434 -1.20 51.31 50.20
CA SER A 434 -0.63 52.55 50.76
C SER A 434 -1.27 52.98 52.09
N PRO A 435 -0.53 53.55 53.06
CA PRO A 435 -1.05 53.90 54.39
C PRO A 435 -2.08 55.05 54.45
N ASP A 436 -2.11 55.93 53.44
CA ASP A 436 -2.90 57.17 53.44
C ASP A 436 -4.28 57.05 52.78
N ARG A 437 -4.71 55.82 52.44
CA ARG A 437 -5.99 55.55 51.74
C ARG A 437 -6.70 54.33 52.33
N CYS A 438 -8.02 54.41 52.41
CA CYS A 438 -8.88 53.30 52.89
C CYS A 438 -8.79 52.07 51.95
N CYS A 439 -8.61 52.26 50.63
CA CYS A 439 -8.57 51.19 49.62
C CYS A 439 -7.20 51.03 48.91
N PRO A 440 -6.74 49.78 48.64
CA PRO A 440 -5.53 49.52 47.87
C PRO A 440 -5.69 49.83 46.39
N TYR A 441 -4.59 50.17 45.71
CA TYR A 441 -4.58 50.33 44.26
C TYR A 441 -4.61 48.95 43.60
N LYS A 442 -5.58 48.73 42.70
CA LYS A 442 -5.76 47.48 41.97
C LYS A 442 -5.71 47.76 40.46
N SER A 443 -4.92 46.98 39.70
CA SER A 443 -4.83 47.07 38.24
C SER A 443 -4.83 45.68 37.60
N CYS A 444 -5.36 45.57 36.39
CA CYS A 444 -5.31 44.34 35.61
C CYS A 444 -4.17 44.43 34.58
N GLU A 445 -3.29 43.43 34.55
CA GLU A 445 -2.21 43.31 33.56
C GLU A 445 -2.50 42.15 32.59
N CYS A 446 -1.96 42.20 31.38
CA CYS A 446 -2.22 41.19 30.34
C CYS A 446 -1.57 39.83 30.66
N ASP A 447 -2.36 38.76 30.61
CA ASP A 447 -1.95 37.37 30.83
C ASP A 447 -2.82 36.42 29.98
N CYS A 448 -2.35 36.11 28.77
CA CYS A 448 -3.07 35.28 27.80
C CYS A 448 -3.12 33.79 28.14
N ASP A 449 -2.31 33.32 29.09
CA ASP A 449 -2.30 31.91 29.52
C ASP A 449 -3.57 31.56 30.32
N THR A 450 -4.33 32.57 30.75
CA THR A 450 -5.64 32.41 31.38
C THR A 450 -6.74 31.97 30.42
N ILE A 451 -6.52 32.01 29.10
CA ILE A 451 -7.51 31.58 28.09
C ILE A 451 -7.38 30.07 27.81
N PRO A 452 -8.40 29.26 28.14
CA PRO A 452 -8.36 27.82 27.91
C PRO A 452 -8.48 27.48 26.42
N VAL A 453 -7.59 26.60 25.93
CA VAL A 453 -7.66 26.05 24.56
C VAL A 453 -8.65 24.86 24.54
N PRO A 454 -9.69 24.88 23.69
CA PRO A 454 -10.68 23.81 23.64
C PRO A 454 -10.13 22.54 23.00
N ARG A 455 -10.67 21.37 23.41
CA ARG A 455 -10.38 20.06 22.80
C ARG A 455 -11.54 19.66 21.88
N CYS A 456 -11.37 19.82 20.57
CA CYS A 456 -12.42 19.52 19.59
C CYS A 456 -12.53 18.03 19.25
N HIS A 457 -13.73 17.59 18.87
CA HIS A 457 -13.97 16.23 18.39
C HIS A 457 -13.40 15.98 16.98
N LEU A 458 -13.26 14.72 16.54
CA LEU A 458 -12.68 14.36 15.23
C LEU A 458 -13.44 14.93 14.01
N TRP A 459 -14.72 15.25 14.18
CA TRP A 459 -15.58 15.88 13.17
C TRP A 459 -15.65 17.41 13.32
N GLU A 460 -14.82 17.99 14.18
CA GLU A 460 -14.71 19.42 14.45
C GLU A 460 -13.26 19.87 14.22
N LYS A 461 -13.09 21.14 13.85
CA LYS A 461 -11.77 21.78 13.75
C LYS A 461 -11.70 22.94 14.71
N SER A 462 -10.53 23.17 15.30
CA SER A 462 -10.27 24.38 16.06
C SER A 462 -10.15 25.55 15.09
N GLN A 463 -11.01 26.55 15.26
CA GLN A 463 -10.97 27.78 14.50
C GLN A 463 -10.76 28.96 15.46
N LEU A 464 -10.07 29.99 15.01
CA LEU A 464 -9.91 31.22 15.76
C LEU A 464 -11.29 31.86 15.94
N ASP A 465 -11.63 32.22 17.17
CA ASP A 465 -12.86 32.94 17.50
C ASP A 465 -12.70 34.40 17.04
N GLU A 466 -12.97 34.66 15.75
CA GLU A 466 -12.83 35.98 15.13
C GLU A 466 -13.68 37.04 15.84
N GLU A 467 -14.84 36.63 16.38
CA GLU A 467 -15.72 37.52 17.14
C GLU A 467 -15.04 37.96 18.45
N PHE A 468 -14.33 37.06 19.13
CA PHE A 468 -13.48 37.41 20.27
C PHE A 468 -12.22 38.20 19.88
N MET A 469 -11.58 37.86 18.75
CA MET A 469 -10.39 38.58 18.28
C MET A 469 -10.67 40.06 17.96
N HIS A 470 -11.88 40.36 17.50
CA HIS A 470 -12.34 41.72 17.23
C HIS A 470 -13.19 42.32 18.35
N SER A 471 -13.38 41.58 19.45
CA SER A 471 -14.14 42.06 20.61
C SER A 471 -13.38 43.15 21.36
N VAL A 472 -14.13 44.15 21.80
CA VAL A 472 -13.65 45.21 22.72
C VAL A 472 -13.21 44.64 24.08
N GLU A 473 -13.58 43.40 24.40
CA GLU A 473 -13.19 42.70 25.63
C GLU A 473 -11.76 42.11 25.56
N ASN A 474 -11.22 41.88 24.36
CA ASN A 474 -9.88 41.31 24.16
C ASN A 474 -8.80 42.40 24.14
N VAL A 475 -8.69 43.17 25.23
CA VAL A 475 -7.79 44.31 25.36
C VAL A 475 -6.31 43.95 25.15
N CYS A 476 -5.95 42.69 25.40
CA CYS A 476 -4.58 42.17 25.33
C CYS A 476 -4.24 41.48 24.00
N GLY A 477 -5.18 41.39 23.05
CA GLY A 477 -4.95 40.73 21.75
C GLY A 477 -4.67 39.23 21.85
N CYS A 478 -5.21 38.56 22.86
CA CYS A 478 -4.99 37.14 23.09
C CYS A 478 -5.78 36.28 22.08
N ALA A 479 -5.22 35.16 21.65
CA ALA A 479 -5.88 34.23 20.74
C ALA A 479 -6.84 33.29 21.49
N LYS A 480 -8.12 33.31 21.12
CA LYS A 480 -9.12 32.35 21.60
C LYS A 480 -9.58 31.47 20.44
N TYR A 481 -9.76 30.19 20.72
CA TYR A 481 -10.19 29.20 19.74
C TYR A 481 -11.55 28.64 20.12
N GLU A 482 -12.35 28.30 19.12
CA GLU A 482 -13.62 27.58 19.24
C GLU A 482 -13.62 26.32 18.37
N CYS A 483 -14.50 25.36 18.67
CA CYS A 483 -14.67 24.15 17.88
C CYS A 483 -15.84 24.31 16.92
N VAL A 484 -15.54 24.32 15.63
CA VAL A 484 -16.55 24.39 14.57
C VAL A 484 -16.62 23.06 13.82
N LYS A 485 -17.80 22.72 13.29
CA LYS A 485 -17.98 21.50 12.48
C LYS A 485 -16.99 21.50 11.32
N ALA A 486 -16.27 20.40 11.17
CA ALA A 486 -15.40 20.19 10.03
C ALA A 486 -16.24 19.88 8.78
N PRO A 487 -15.78 20.29 7.58
CA PRO A 487 -16.43 19.97 6.32
C PRO A 487 -16.16 18.49 5.96
N VAL A 488 -16.86 17.58 6.63
CA VAL A 488 -16.69 16.12 6.53
C VAL A 488 -18.05 15.43 6.46
N CYS A 489 -18.07 14.22 5.94
CA CYS A 489 -19.24 13.34 6.07
C CYS A 489 -19.15 12.53 7.35
N LEU A 490 -20.27 12.40 8.05
CA LEU A 490 -20.36 11.65 9.30
C LEU A 490 -21.24 10.40 9.10
N SER A 491 -20.65 9.22 9.24
CA SER A 491 -21.36 7.93 9.23
C SER A 491 -21.24 7.24 10.59
N ARG A 492 -22.32 6.59 11.05
CA ARG A 492 -22.29 5.78 12.28
C ARG A 492 -21.44 4.52 12.14
N GLU A 493 -21.36 3.98 10.93
CA GLU A 493 -20.66 2.72 10.64
C GLU A 493 -19.25 2.99 10.08
N LEU A 494 -19.12 3.99 9.19
CA LEU A 494 -17.85 4.31 8.49
C LEU A 494 -17.01 5.39 9.18
N GLY A 495 -17.52 6.02 10.24
CA GLY A 495 -16.84 7.11 10.93
C GLY A 495 -16.82 8.43 10.16
N VAL A 496 -15.71 9.16 10.25
CA VAL A 496 -15.53 10.48 9.61
C VAL A 496 -14.86 10.31 8.25
N MET A 497 -15.52 10.75 7.18
CA MET A 497 -15.00 10.71 5.81
C MET A 497 -14.67 12.12 5.30
N GLN A 498 -13.50 12.28 4.68
CA GLN A 498 -13.09 13.52 4.03
C GLN A 498 -13.84 13.74 2.70
N PRO A 499 -14.01 14.98 2.24
CA PRO A 499 -14.68 15.27 0.96
C PRO A 499 -13.97 14.57 -0.19
N GLY A 500 -14.74 13.88 -1.04
CA GLY A 500 -14.20 13.09 -2.15
C GLY A 500 -13.66 11.71 -1.75
N GLN A 501 -13.54 11.40 -0.46
CA GLN A 501 -13.15 10.08 0.02
C GLN A 501 -14.25 9.06 -0.33
N THR A 502 -13.82 7.93 -0.87
CA THR A 502 -14.68 6.80 -1.22
C THR A 502 -14.32 5.61 -0.34
N VAL A 503 -15.33 4.99 0.27
CA VAL A 503 -15.20 3.72 0.98
C VAL A 503 -16.02 2.67 0.24
N VAL A 504 -15.41 1.51 0.03
CA VAL A 504 -16.00 0.41 -0.72
C VAL A 504 -16.17 -0.78 0.22
N GLU A 505 -17.38 -1.33 0.28
CA GLU A 505 -17.72 -2.49 1.09
C GLU A 505 -18.39 -3.55 0.22
N LEU A 506 -17.86 -4.77 0.25
CA LEU A 506 -18.41 -5.92 -0.48
C LEU A 506 -19.21 -6.80 0.49
N SER A 507 -20.53 -6.85 0.30
CA SER A 507 -21.43 -7.68 1.08
C SER A 507 -21.31 -9.17 0.70
N ALA A 508 -21.67 -10.07 1.62
CA ALA A 508 -21.60 -11.53 1.41
C ALA A 508 -22.42 -12.02 0.19
N ASP A 509 -23.45 -11.27 -0.21
CA ASP A 509 -24.31 -11.56 -1.36
C ASP A 509 -23.70 -11.10 -2.71
N GLY A 510 -22.44 -10.65 -2.71
CA GLY A 510 -21.75 -10.16 -3.92
C GLY A 510 -22.15 -8.74 -4.34
N VAL A 511 -22.92 -8.03 -3.52
CA VAL A 511 -23.27 -6.62 -3.75
C VAL A 511 -22.19 -5.74 -3.16
N CYS A 512 -21.57 -4.92 -3.99
CA CYS A 512 -20.56 -3.97 -3.59
C CYS A 512 -21.17 -2.57 -3.43
N HIS A 513 -21.08 -2.01 -2.23
CA HIS A 513 -21.52 -0.66 -1.89
C HIS A 513 -20.32 0.30 -1.95
N THR A 514 -20.44 1.36 -2.74
CA THR A 514 -19.48 2.47 -2.77
C THR A 514 -20.11 3.69 -2.13
N SER A 515 -19.58 4.07 -0.98
CA SER A 515 -19.96 5.26 -0.21
C SER A 515 -18.98 6.38 -0.50
N ARG A 516 -19.44 7.45 -1.16
CA ARG A 516 -18.63 8.63 -1.49
C ARG A 516 -19.06 9.82 -0.67
N CYS A 517 -18.11 10.43 0.03
CA CYS A 517 -18.35 11.71 0.68
C CYS A 517 -18.46 12.82 -0.37
N THR A 518 -19.58 13.52 -0.40
CA THR A 518 -19.80 14.65 -1.30
C THR A 518 -19.28 15.96 -0.67
N ASP A 519 -19.41 17.05 -1.41
CA ASP A 519 -19.26 18.43 -0.97
C ASP A 519 -20.62 19.12 -0.73
N VAL A 520 -21.71 18.36 -0.83
CA VAL A 520 -23.08 18.85 -0.62
C VAL A 520 -23.43 18.76 0.85
N LEU A 521 -23.74 19.90 1.46
CA LEU A 521 -24.21 19.96 2.84
C LEU A 521 -25.60 19.32 2.99
N ASP A 522 -25.73 18.45 3.98
CA ASP A 522 -27.00 17.95 4.46
C ASP A 522 -27.69 19.04 5.29
N PRO A 523 -28.86 19.56 4.86
CA PRO A 523 -29.56 20.63 5.55
C PRO A 523 -30.04 20.24 6.96
N LEU A 524 -30.13 18.95 7.29
CA LEU A 524 -30.54 18.49 8.62
C LEU A 524 -29.37 18.42 9.60
N THR A 525 -28.19 18.00 9.13
CA THR A 525 -27.04 17.68 10.00
C THR A 525 -25.90 18.69 9.91
N ASN A 526 -25.87 19.54 8.87
CA ASN A 526 -24.76 20.43 8.51
C ASN A 526 -23.41 19.71 8.33
N PHE A 527 -23.45 18.42 7.99
CA PHE A 527 -22.30 17.65 7.51
C PHE A 527 -22.45 17.39 6.02
N TYR A 528 -21.39 16.93 5.34
CA TYR A 528 -21.52 16.55 3.95
C TYR A 528 -22.31 15.25 3.79
N GLN A 529 -23.08 15.16 2.70
CA GLN A 529 -23.89 14.00 2.37
C GLN A 529 -23.01 12.85 1.88
N ILE A 530 -23.37 11.62 2.26
CA ILE A 530 -22.74 10.40 1.75
C ILE A 530 -23.62 9.87 0.62
N ASN A 531 -23.07 9.84 -0.60
CA ASN A 531 -23.73 9.21 -1.73
C ASN A 531 -23.35 7.73 -1.78
N ILE A 532 -24.34 6.84 -1.75
CA ILE A 532 -24.14 5.40 -1.76
C ILE A 532 -24.61 4.85 -3.10
N THR A 533 -23.71 4.18 -3.81
CA THR A 533 -24.01 3.46 -5.04
C THR A 533 -23.76 1.98 -4.82
N SER A 534 -24.52 1.10 -5.47
CA SER A 534 -24.34 -0.35 -5.38
C SER A 534 -24.21 -1.00 -6.75
N VAL A 535 -23.31 -1.97 -6.85
CA VAL A 535 -23.07 -2.78 -8.05
C VAL A 535 -23.01 -4.24 -7.63
N LEU A 536 -23.64 -5.12 -8.41
CA LEU A 536 -23.50 -6.57 -8.22
C LEU A 536 -22.20 -7.04 -8.89
N CYS A 537 -21.27 -7.58 -8.11
CA CYS A 537 -20.03 -8.14 -8.62
C CYS A 537 -20.24 -9.59 -9.02
N ASP A 538 -19.81 -9.96 -10.23
CA ASP A 538 -19.78 -11.35 -10.66
C ASP A 538 -18.56 -12.06 -10.07
N MET A 539 -18.75 -12.68 -8.91
CA MET A 539 -17.68 -13.41 -8.20
C MET A 539 -17.60 -14.89 -8.60
N HIS A 540 -18.51 -15.38 -9.43
CA HIS A 540 -18.56 -16.78 -9.83
C HIS A 540 -17.77 -16.99 -11.12
N CYS A 541 -16.46 -17.15 -10.98
CA CYS A 541 -15.58 -17.41 -12.11
C CYS A 541 -15.72 -18.83 -12.66
N GLU A 542 -15.31 -19.02 -13.92
CA GLU A 542 -15.25 -20.34 -14.55
C GLU A 542 -14.28 -21.28 -13.82
N ALA A 543 -14.39 -22.59 -14.01
CA ALA A 543 -13.57 -23.58 -13.30
C ALA A 543 -12.05 -23.45 -13.51
N ASN A 544 -11.60 -22.75 -14.57
CA ASN A 544 -10.19 -22.46 -14.84
C ASN A 544 -9.73 -21.07 -14.37
N GLN A 545 -10.61 -20.33 -13.72
CA GLN A 545 -10.44 -18.96 -13.27
C GLN A 545 -10.57 -18.85 -11.76
N GLU A 546 -9.92 -17.84 -11.21
CA GLU A 546 -10.05 -17.45 -9.80
C GLU A 546 -10.36 -15.95 -9.76
N TYR A 547 -11.25 -15.55 -8.85
CA TYR A 547 -11.62 -14.14 -8.71
C TYR A 547 -10.46 -13.38 -8.07
N ASP A 548 -9.88 -12.45 -8.82
CA ASP A 548 -8.83 -11.58 -8.33
C ASP A 548 -9.45 -10.29 -7.77
N HIS A 549 -9.27 -10.07 -6.47
CA HIS A 549 -9.81 -8.90 -5.79
C HIS A 549 -9.14 -7.60 -6.31
N PRO A 550 -9.88 -6.48 -6.35
CA PRO A 550 -9.31 -5.22 -6.80
C PRO A 550 -8.15 -4.81 -5.89
N ARG A 551 -7.00 -4.48 -6.50
CA ARG A 551 -5.80 -4.00 -5.79
C ARG A 551 -5.95 -2.55 -5.31
N ASP A 552 -6.81 -1.79 -5.97
CA ASP A 552 -7.18 -0.44 -5.57
C ASP A 552 -8.34 -0.53 -4.58
N LEU A 553 -8.13 0.03 -3.37
CA LEU A 553 -9.15 0.09 -2.32
C LEU A 553 -10.39 0.93 -2.72
N ALA A 554 -10.30 1.69 -3.82
CA ALA A 554 -11.42 2.44 -4.39
C ALA A 554 -12.21 1.66 -5.47
N ALA A 555 -11.74 0.50 -5.92
CA ALA A 555 -12.41 -0.30 -6.95
C ALA A 555 -13.38 -1.32 -6.33
N CYS A 556 -14.62 -1.35 -6.84
CA CYS A 556 -15.71 -2.15 -6.26
C CYS A 556 -15.61 -3.65 -6.58
N CYS A 557 -15.46 -3.98 -7.86
CA CYS A 557 -15.43 -5.36 -8.32
C CYS A 557 -14.04 -5.70 -8.85
N GLY A 558 -13.62 -6.91 -8.54
CA GLY A 558 -12.45 -7.55 -9.10
C GLY A 558 -12.71 -8.14 -10.47
N SER A 559 -11.80 -8.99 -10.92
CA SER A 559 -11.92 -9.65 -12.22
C SER A 559 -11.49 -11.11 -12.14
N CYS A 560 -12.15 -11.98 -12.92
CA CYS A 560 -11.75 -13.37 -13.01
C CYS A 560 -10.43 -13.52 -13.78
N ARG A 561 -9.41 -14.02 -13.09
CA ARG A 561 -8.08 -14.26 -13.65
C ARG A 561 -7.88 -15.74 -13.93
N ASN A 562 -7.41 -16.09 -15.12
CA ASN A 562 -7.12 -17.49 -15.46
C ASN A 562 -6.01 -18.02 -14.55
N VAL A 563 -6.27 -19.11 -13.83
CA VAL A 563 -5.25 -19.84 -13.03
C VAL A 563 -4.76 -21.10 -13.75
N SER A 564 -5.50 -21.56 -14.75
CA SER A 564 -5.12 -22.68 -15.61
C SER A 564 -5.55 -22.44 -17.07
N CYS A 565 -4.86 -23.11 -17.99
CA CYS A 565 -5.21 -23.11 -19.40
C CYS A 565 -6.21 -24.22 -19.69
N LEU A 566 -7.39 -23.84 -20.20
CA LEU A 566 -8.38 -24.79 -20.67
C LEU A 566 -8.04 -25.23 -22.10
N PHE A 567 -8.00 -26.55 -22.34
CA PHE A 567 -7.78 -27.11 -23.67
C PHE A 567 -8.79 -28.22 -23.97
N THR A 568 -9.43 -28.12 -25.13
CA THR A 568 -10.39 -29.10 -25.63
C THR A 568 -9.68 -30.00 -26.63
N PHE A 569 -9.60 -31.29 -26.30
CA PHE A 569 -9.07 -32.29 -27.20
C PHE A 569 -10.01 -32.54 -28.38
N PRO A 570 -9.51 -33.04 -29.53
CA PRO A 570 -10.33 -33.36 -30.71
C PRO A 570 -11.47 -34.36 -30.45
N ASN A 571 -11.33 -35.15 -29.38
CA ASN A 571 -12.35 -36.09 -28.90
C ASN A 571 -13.49 -35.42 -28.11
N GLY A 572 -13.48 -34.07 -27.99
CA GLY A 572 -14.46 -33.28 -27.24
C GLY A 572 -14.22 -33.21 -25.73
N THR A 573 -13.16 -33.83 -25.21
CA THR A 573 -12.82 -33.80 -23.78
C THR A 573 -12.09 -32.50 -23.44
N THR A 574 -12.56 -31.75 -22.44
CA THR A 574 -11.85 -30.58 -21.91
C THR A 574 -10.94 -30.97 -20.75
N SER A 575 -9.76 -30.36 -20.68
CA SER A 575 -8.83 -30.57 -19.57
C SER A 575 -8.16 -29.26 -19.16
N LEU A 576 -7.85 -29.16 -17.89
CA LEU A 576 -7.24 -27.99 -17.27
C LEU A 576 -5.74 -28.25 -17.10
N PHE A 577 -4.92 -27.35 -17.61
CA PHE A 577 -3.47 -27.43 -17.56
C PHE A 577 -2.92 -26.31 -16.69
N LEU A 578 -2.15 -26.68 -15.66
CA LEU A 578 -1.48 -25.73 -14.80
C LEU A 578 -0.36 -24.98 -15.56
N PRO A 579 -0.02 -23.74 -15.17
CA PRO A 579 1.11 -23.02 -15.74
C PRO A 579 2.41 -23.83 -15.67
N GLY A 580 3.16 -23.84 -16.77
CA GLY A 580 4.36 -24.66 -16.95
C GLY A 580 4.11 -26.00 -17.65
N ALA A 581 2.86 -26.45 -17.79
CA ALA A 581 2.54 -27.66 -18.53
C ALA A 581 2.76 -27.46 -20.04
N SER A 582 3.34 -28.47 -20.69
CA SER A 582 3.48 -28.51 -22.15
C SER A 582 3.14 -29.90 -22.70
N TRP A 583 2.36 -29.93 -23.78
CA TRP A 583 1.91 -31.15 -24.44
C TRP A 583 1.85 -30.97 -25.95
N ILE A 584 1.73 -32.09 -26.67
CA ILE A 584 1.57 -32.12 -28.11
C ILE A 584 0.15 -32.60 -28.43
N ALA A 585 -0.57 -31.85 -29.24
CA ALA A 585 -1.88 -32.22 -29.76
C ALA A 585 -2.01 -31.63 -31.17
N ASP A 586 -2.61 -32.39 -32.09
CA ASP A 586 -2.82 -31.97 -33.49
C ASP A 586 -1.55 -31.43 -34.18
N CYS A 587 -0.38 -32.01 -33.86
CA CYS A 587 0.92 -31.56 -34.33
C CYS A 587 1.25 -30.08 -34.10
N ALA A 588 0.66 -29.52 -33.05
CA ALA A 588 1.11 -28.30 -32.41
C ALA A 588 1.57 -28.61 -30.98
N ARG A 589 2.63 -27.92 -30.57
CA ARG A 589 3.04 -27.88 -29.18
C ARG A 589 2.24 -26.80 -28.47
N HIS A 590 1.50 -27.23 -27.46
CA HIS A 590 0.74 -26.38 -26.56
C HIS A 590 1.55 -26.19 -25.27
N HIS A 591 1.60 -24.96 -24.77
CA HIS A 591 2.30 -24.60 -23.55
C HIS A 591 1.44 -23.62 -22.75
N CYS A 592 1.13 -23.96 -21.50
CA CYS A 592 0.45 -23.04 -20.60
C CYS A 592 1.49 -22.12 -19.93
N GLY A 593 1.57 -20.87 -20.37
CA GLY A 593 2.46 -19.85 -19.79
C GLY A 593 1.82 -19.10 -18.63
N SER A 594 2.64 -18.64 -17.69
CA SER A 594 2.20 -17.69 -16.66
C SER A 594 2.49 -16.27 -17.14
N THR A 595 1.48 -15.39 -17.11
CA THR A 595 1.60 -13.96 -17.42
C THR A 595 1.09 -13.12 -16.25
N PRO A 596 1.42 -11.82 -16.19
CA PRO A 596 0.86 -10.92 -15.17
C PRO A 596 -0.68 -10.87 -15.15
N LEU A 597 -1.32 -11.20 -16.29
CA LEU A 597 -2.77 -11.23 -16.47
C LEU A 597 -3.38 -12.63 -16.23
N GLY A 598 -2.59 -13.62 -15.84
CA GLY A 598 -3.03 -15.02 -15.61
C GLY A 598 -2.40 -16.04 -16.56
N ALA A 599 -2.91 -17.27 -16.51
CA ALA A 599 -2.47 -18.39 -17.32
C ALA A 599 -2.93 -18.24 -18.79
N VAL A 600 -1.99 -18.36 -19.73
CA VAL A 600 -2.24 -18.18 -21.18
C VAL A 600 -1.77 -19.41 -21.94
N LEU A 601 -2.65 -19.95 -22.81
CA LEU A 601 -2.33 -21.07 -23.68
C LEU A 601 -1.59 -20.58 -24.93
N VAL A 602 -0.33 -20.94 -25.06
CA VAL A 602 0.51 -20.66 -26.22
C VAL A 602 0.54 -21.89 -27.12
N ARG A 603 0.20 -21.72 -28.40
CA ARG A 603 0.24 -22.77 -29.42
C ARG A 603 1.36 -22.49 -30.41
N SER A 604 2.22 -23.48 -30.65
CA SER A 604 3.32 -23.39 -31.63
C SER A 604 3.27 -24.60 -32.58
N PRO A 605 3.33 -24.39 -33.90
CA PRO A 605 3.34 -25.50 -34.86
C PRO A 605 4.65 -26.29 -34.77
N ILE A 606 4.58 -27.63 -34.84
CA ILE A 606 5.77 -28.47 -34.87
C ILE A 606 6.29 -28.53 -36.31
N SER A 607 7.56 -28.16 -36.49
CA SER A 607 8.26 -28.28 -37.78
C SER A 607 9.14 -29.54 -37.79
N CYS A 608 8.89 -30.47 -38.72
CA CYS A 608 9.68 -31.69 -38.83
C CYS A 608 10.91 -31.49 -39.74
N PRO A 609 12.06 -32.13 -39.43
CA PRO A 609 13.21 -32.17 -40.32
C PRO A 609 12.86 -32.86 -41.66
N PRO A 610 13.55 -32.51 -42.76
CA PRO A 610 13.38 -33.21 -44.03
C PRO A 610 13.75 -34.69 -43.88
N PHE A 611 12.78 -35.58 -44.15
CA PHE A 611 12.93 -37.03 -43.99
C PHE A 611 12.85 -37.73 -45.34
N ASN A 612 13.81 -38.61 -45.62
CA ASN A 612 13.85 -39.40 -46.86
C ASN A 612 13.69 -40.89 -46.55
N GLU A 613 12.50 -41.41 -46.84
CA GLU A 613 12.14 -42.82 -46.61
C GLU A 613 13.02 -43.81 -47.40
N THR A 614 13.43 -43.43 -48.61
CA THR A 614 14.25 -44.30 -49.44
C THR A 614 15.66 -44.49 -48.88
N GLU A 615 16.23 -43.46 -48.25
CA GLU A 615 17.51 -43.55 -47.55
C GLU A 615 17.41 -44.43 -46.31
N CYS A 616 16.33 -44.29 -45.53
CA CYS A 616 16.07 -45.12 -44.35
C CYS A 616 15.96 -46.62 -44.70
N ALA A 617 15.23 -46.94 -45.76
CA ALA A 617 15.11 -48.31 -46.25
C ALA A 617 16.45 -48.86 -46.77
N LYS A 618 17.28 -48.04 -47.44
CA LYS A 618 18.62 -48.44 -47.93
C LYS A 618 19.57 -48.81 -46.79
N VAL A 619 19.50 -48.11 -45.64
CA VAL A 619 20.33 -48.43 -44.47
C VAL A 619 19.77 -49.59 -43.63
N GLY A 620 18.63 -50.15 -44.01
CA GLY A 620 17.98 -51.26 -43.29
C GLY A 620 17.28 -50.80 -42.00
N GLY A 621 16.95 -49.52 -41.90
CA GLY A 621 16.17 -48.99 -40.79
C GLY A 621 14.67 -49.08 -41.06
N SER A 622 13.89 -49.08 -39.98
CA SER A 622 12.43 -48.99 -40.04
C SER A 622 11.98 -47.56 -39.78
N VAL A 623 10.99 -47.08 -40.54
CA VAL A 623 10.36 -45.78 -40.31
C VAL A 623 9.51 -45.88 -39.05
N VAL A 624 9.88 -45.13 -38.03
CA VAL A 624 9.14 -45.07 -36.77
C VAL A 624 8.56 -43.68 -36.56
N PRO A 625 7.35 -43.58 -35.97
CA PRO A 625 6.82 -42.30 -35.52
C PRO A 625 7.72 -41.72 -34.42
N SER A 626 7.97 -40.42 -34.50
CA SER A 626 8.70 -39.62 -33.52
C SER A 626 7.88 -38.39 -33.13
N LEU A 627 8.12 -37.83 -31.94
CA LEU A 627 7.34 -36.72 -31.35
C LEU A 627 5.83 -37.02 -31.37
N GLU A 628 5.43 -38.10 -30.69
CA GLU A 628 4.03 -38.56 -30.57
C GLU A 628 3.30 -38.76 -31.92
N GLY A 629 4.06 -39.08 -32.98
CA GLY A 629 3.51 -39.40 -34.30
C GLY A 629 3.48 -38.25 -35.29
N CYS A 630 3.92 -37.05 -34.90
CA CYS A 630 3.94 -35.90 -35.80
C CYS A 630 5.09 -35.89 -36.80
N CYS A 631 6.24 -36.49 -36.45
CA CYS A 631 7.39 -36.57 -37.34
C CYS A 631 7.77 -38.03 -37.64
N ARG A 632 8.42 -38.25 -38.79
CA ARG A 632 8.97 -39.56 -39.18
C ARG A 632 10.46 -39.61 -38.85
N ALA A 633 10.91 -40.71 -38.25
CA ALA A 633 12.32 -40.95 -37.95
C ALA A 633 12.75 -42.34 -38.42
N CYS A 634 14.04 -42.52 -38.72
CA CYS A 634 14.60 -43.82 -39.09
C CYS A 634 15.21 -44.50 -37.87
N LYS A 635 14.73 -45.70 -37.51
CA LYS A 635 15.33 -46.53 -36.48
C LYS A 635 16.19 -47.59 -37.14
N GLU A 636 17.52 -47.47 -37.02
CA GLU A 636 18.46 -48.44 -37.58
C GLU A 636 18.40 -49.76 -36.78
N ASP A 637 17.96 -50.84 -37.42
CA ASP A 637 18.15 -52.18 -36.88
C ASP A 637 19.63 -52.56 -37.10
N GLY A 638 20.40 -52.60 -36.01
CA GLY A 638 21.82 -52.93 -36.04
C GLY A 638 22.08 -54.22 -36.83
N ARG A 639 22.87 -54.12 -37.91
CA ARG A 639 23.18 -55.21 -38.85
C ARG A 639 23.59 -56.50 -38.11
N SER A 640 22.72 -57.50 -38.14
CA SER A 640 23.02 -58.88 -37.77
C SER A 640 24.01 -59.52 -38.76
N CYS A 641 24.74 -60.54 -38.29
CA CYS A 641 25.73 -61.30 -39.08
C CYS A 641 25.14 -61.82 -40.40
N LYS A 642 25.74 -61.45 -41.54
CA LYS A 642 25.24 -61.83 -42.88
C LYS A 642 26.37 -62.16 -43.86
N LYS A 643 26.01 -62.85 -44.95
CA LYS A 643 26.92 -63.13 -46.08
C LYS A 643 27.19 -61.87 -46.87
N VAL A 644 28.46 -61.60 -47.13
CA VAL A 644 28.96 -60.53 -48.00
C VAL A 644 29.86 -61.12 -49.09
N THR A 645 29.88 -60.53 -50.27
CA THR A 645 30.70 -60.99 -51.39
C THR A 645 31.87 -60.03 -51.60
N ILE A 646 33.09 -60.56 -51.50
CA ILE A 646 34.35 -59.83 -51.66
C ILE A 646 34.98 -60.24 -52.98
N ARG A 647 35.29 -59.27 -53.83
CA ARG A 647 35.93 -59.51 -55.12
C ARG A 647 37.45 -59.39 -54.97
N MET A 648 38.18 -60.48 -55.18
CA MET A 648 39.65 -60.48 -55.02
C MET A 648 40.36 -61.41 -56.00
N THR A 649 41.63 -61.13 -56.26
CA THR A 649 42.46 -61.99 -57.13
C THR A 649 43.19 -63.01 -56.27
N ILE A 650 43.00 -64.30 -56.54
CA ILE A 650 43.65 -65.37 -55.77
C ILE A 650 45.07 -65.53 -56.29
N ARG A 651 46.05 -65.49 -55.38
CA ARG A 651 47.47 -65.74 -55.67
C ARG A 651 47.96 -66.86 -54.78
N LYS A 652 48.51 -67.91 -55.38
CA LYS A 652 49.18 -69.01 -54.67
C LYS A 652 50.46 -69.34 -55.40
N ASN A 653 51.60 -69.07 -54.75
CA ASN A 653 52.94 -69.14 -55.36
C ASN A 653 53.01 -68.28 -56.64
N ASP A 654 53.46 -68.84 -57.77
CA ASP A 654 53.52 -68.18 -59.08
C ASP A 654 52.19 -68.25 -59.87
N CYS A 655 51.16 -68.86 -59.29
CA CYS A 655 49.85 -69.03 -59.92
C CYS A 655 48.87 -67.96 -59.47
N ARG A 656 48.11 -67.40 -60.43
CA ARG A 656 47.09 -66.38 -60.14
C ARG A 656 45.79 -66.63 -60.89
N SER A 657 44.67 -66.18 -60.34
CA SER A 657 43.42 -66.11 -61.10
C SER A 657 43.52 -64.98 -62.13
N ASN A 658 43.12 -65.24 -63.38
CA ASN A 658 43.25 -64.25 -64.45
C ASN A 658 42.28 -63.07 -64.26
N THR A 659 41.13 -63.33 -63.66
CA THR A 659 40.16 -62.32 -63.24
C THR A 659 39.97 -62.35 -61.72
N PRO A 660 39.65 -61.20 -61.08
CA PRO A 660 39.20 -61.19 -59.70
C PRO A 660 37.96 -62.07 -59.52
N VAL A 661 38.01 -62.97 -58.54
CA VAL A 661 36.95 -63.91 -58.20
C VAL A 661 36.12 -63.33 -57.07
N ASN A 662 34.80 -63.46 -57.19
CA ASN A 662 33.87 -63.13 -56.12
C ASN A 662 33.84 -64.28 -55.11
N LEU A 663 34.33 -64.01 -53.90
CA LEU A 663 34.34 -64.93 -52.76
C LEU A 663 33.34 -64.48 -51.71
N VAL A 664 32.55 -65.41 -51.19
CA VAL A 664 31.61 -65.10 -50.10
C VAL A 664 32.36 -65.13 -48.75
N SER A 665 32.02 -64.21 -47.86
CA SER A 665 32.54 -64.10 -46.48
C SER A 665 31.41 -63.71 -45.53
N CYS A 666 31.60 -63.85 -44.22
CA CYS A 666 30.66 -63.37 -43.21
C CYS A 666 31.10 -61.99 -42.69
N ASP A 667 30.16 -61.04 -42.57
CA ASP A 667 30.38 -59.73 -41.96
C ASP A 667 29.11 -59.24 -41.24
N GLY A 668 29.29 -58.52 -40.13
CA GLY A 668 28.19 -57.99 -39.32
C GLY A 668 28.51 -57.87 -37.84
N ARG A 669 27.58 -57.28 -37.08
CA ARG A 669 27.71 -57.10 -35.62
C ARG A 669 26.87 -58.16 -34.91
N CYS A 670 27.43 -58.73 -33.85
CA CYS A 670 26.77 -59.73 -33.02
C CYS A 670 26.64 -59.21 -31.58
N PRO A 671 25.54 -59.54 -30.87
CA PRO A 671 25.33 -59.08 -29.52
C PRO A 671 26.37 -59.67 -28.57
N SER A 672 26.97 -58.80 -27.76
CA SER A 672 27.87 -59.16 -26.66
C SER A 672 27.42 -58.48 -25.38
N ALA A 673 27.50 -59.18 -24.25
CA ALA A 673 27.10 -58.65 -22.94
C ALA A 673 28.09 -59.08 -21.84
N SER A 674 28.28 -58.23 -20.84
CA SER A 674 29.07 -58.54 -19.63
C SER A 674 28.14 -58.37 -18.43
N ILE A 675 27.72 -59.49 -17.85
CA ILE A 675 26.66 -59.53 -16.83
C ILE A 675 27.29 -59.97 -15.51
N TYR A 676 27.07 -59.20 -14.45
CA TYR A 676 27.54 -59.56 -13.12
C TYR A 676 26.89 -60.86 -12.64
N ASN A 677 27.69 -61.87 -12.30
CA ASN A 677 27.21 -63.15 -11.82
C ASN A 677 27.61 -63.31 -10.34
N HIS A 678 26.62 -63.23 -9.46
CA HIS A 678 26.84 -63.29 -8.02
C HIS A 678 27.47 -64.62 -7.58
N ASN A 679 27.28 -65.72 -8.32
CA ASN A 679 27.76 -67.05 -7.93
C ASN A 679 29.29 -67.16 -8.03
N ILE A 680 29.89 -66.40 -8.95
CA ILE A 680 31.34 -66.34 -9.15
C ILE A 680 31.95 -65.01 -8.68
N ASN A 681 31.12 -64.15 -8.08
CA ASN A 681 31.45 -62.80 -7.62
C ASN A 681 32.24 -61.97 -8.65
N THR A 682 31.92 -62.16 -9.93
CA THR A 682 32.58 -61.48 -11.05
C THR A 682 31.65 -61.44 -12.26
N TYR A 683 32.06 -60.75 -13.33
CA TYR A 683 31.26 -60.59 -14.54
C TYR A 683 31.40 -61.79 -15.48
N ALA A 684 30.29 -62.43 -15.83
CA ALA A 684 30.17 -63.38 -16.93
C ALA A 684 30.10 -62.62 -18.25
N ARG A 685 31.08 -62.85 -19.14
CA ARG A 685 31.15 -62.22 -20.45
C ARG A 685 30.64 -63.17 -21.52
N PHE A 686 29.68 -62.70 -22.30
CA PHE A 686 29.01 -63.40 -23.37
C PHE A 686 29.36 -62.67 -24.67
N CYS A 687 30.29 -63.21 -25.46
CA CYS A 687 30.65 -62.64 -26.76
C CYS A 687 30.23 -63.60 -27.88
N LYS A 688 29.35 -63.12 -28.76
CA LYS A 688 29.09 -63.79 -30.04
C LYS A 688 29.88 -63.11 -31.14
N CYS A 689 30.54 -63.89 -31.99
CA CYS A 689 31.20 -63.43 -33.19
C CYS A 689 30.40 -63.85 -34.43
N CYS A 690 30.48 -63.06 -35.50
CA CYS A 690 29.89 -63.41 -36.79
C CYS A 690 30.74 -64.50 -37.44
N ARG A 691 30.19 -65.71 -37.59
CA ARG A 691 30.90 -66.90 -38.07
C ARG A 691 30.10 -67.65 -39.12
N GLU A 692 30.81 -68.39 -39.95
CA GLU A 692 30.25 -69.34 -40.90
C GLU A 692 29.54 -70.51 -40.20
N VAL A 693 28.36 -70.87 -40.69
CA VAL A 693 27.57 -72.01 -40.19
C VAL A 693 27.84 -73.28 -41.00
N GLY A 694 28.32 -73.13 -42.23
CA GLY A 694 28.72 -74.22 -43.11
C GLY A 694 29.64 -73.73 -44.22
N LEU A 695 30.35 -74.65 -44.87
CA LEU A 695 31.35 -74.34 -45.90
C LEU A 695 31.06 -75.18 -47.15
N GLN A 696 31.11 -74.52 -48.31
CA GLN A 696 31.03 -75.15 -49.62
C GLN A 696 32.36 -74.99 -50.37
N ARG A 697 32.79 -76.04 -51.05
CA ARG A 697 34.01 -76.03 -51.86
C ARG A 697 33.68 -75.62 -53.30
N ARG A 698 34.45 -74.66 -53.82
CA ARG A 698 34.37 -74.19 -55.20
C ARG A 698 35.75 -74.28 -55.85
N SER A 699 35.82 -74.86 -57.04
CA SER A 699 37.07 -74.93 -57.80
C SER A 699 37.23 -73.70 -58.70
N VAL A 700 38.39 -73.05 -58.61
CA VAL A 700 38.80 -71.88 -59.40
C VAL A 700 40.06 -72.24 -60.15
N GLN A 701 40.11 -71.96 -61.46
CA GLN A 701 41.31 -72.20 -62.26
C GLN A 701 42.34 -71.08 -62.02
N LEU A 702 43.56 -71.46 -61.64
CA LEU A 702 44.70 -70.55 -61.52
C LEU A 702 45.68 -70.81 -62.68
N PHE A 703 46.22 -69.73 -63.24
CA PHE A 703 47.25 -69.80 -64.27
C PHE A 703 48.63 -69.64 -63.63
N CYS A 704 49.50 -70.63 -63.78
CA CYS A 704 50.87 -70.62 -63.26
C CYS A 704 51.84 -70.15 -64.34
N ALA A 705 52.61 -69.09 -64.05
CA ALA A 705 53.48 -68.47 -65.04
C ALA A 705 54.71 -69.33 -65.39
N THR A 706 55.21 -70.16 -64.46
CA THR A 706 56.42 -70.97 -64.68
C THR A 706 56.22 -72.12 -65.67
N ASN A 707 55.07 -72.79 -65.62
CA ASN A 707 54.79 -73.97 -66.46
C ASN A 707 53.69 -73.72 -67.51
N ALA A 708 53.18 -72.48 -67.62
CA ALA A 708 52.09 -72.07 -68.54
C ALA A 708 50.85 -72.98 -68.49
N THR A 709 50.56 -73.56 -67.33
CA THR A 709 49.47 -74.52 -67.13
C THR A 709 48.36 -73.94 -66.25
N TRP A 710 47.16 -74.47 -66.45
CA TRP A 710 46.00 -74.20 -65.59
C TRP A 710 45.90 -75.27 -64.53
N VAL A 711 45.90 -74.85 -63.26
CA VAL A 711 45.73 -75.74 -62.12
C VAL A 711 44.42 -75.43 -61.40
N PRO A 712 43.58 -76.44 -61.11
CA PRO A 712 42.39 -76.24 -60.32
C PRO A 712 42.77 -75.96 -58.85
N TYR A 713 42.27 -74.86 -58.31
CA TYR A 713 42.44 -74.48 -56.91
C TYR A 713 41.09 -74.45 -56.20
N THR A 714 40.95 -75.22 -55.12
CA THR A 714 39.71 -75.28 -54.35
C THR A 714 39.68 -74.21 -53.27
N VAL A 715 38.66 -73.35 -53.30
CA VAL A 715 38.35 -72.35 -52.28
C VAL A 715 37.17 -72.83 -51.44
N GLN A 716 37.17 -72.51 -50.16
CA GLN A 716 36.05 -72.75 -49.25
C GLN A 716 35.29 -71.44 -49.02
N GLU A 717 33.99 -71.44 -49.27
CA GLU A 717 33.11 -70.29 -49.12
C GLU A 717 31.99 -70.64 -48.11
N PRO A 718 31.58 -69.72 -47.23
CA PRO A 718 30.53 -69.97 -46.26
C PRO A 718 29.16 -70.11 -46.92
N THR A 719 28.42 -71.17 -46.57
CA THR A 719 27.04 -71.40 -47.05
C THR A 719 26.04 -70.52 -46.32
N ASP A 720 26.29 -70.21 -45.05
CA ASP A 720 25.49 -69.29 -44.25
C ASP A 720 26.31 -68.66 -43.12
N CYS A 721 25.83 -67.54 -42.56
CA CYS A 721 26.51 -66.77 -41.54
C CYS A 721 25.58 -66.51 -40.35
N ALA A 722 26.05 -66.76 -39.13
CA ALA A 722 25.28 -66.50 -37.91
C ALA A 722 26.17 -66.05 -36.75
N CYS A 723 25.55 -65.46 -35.74
CA CYS A 723 26.22 -65.10 -34.50
C CYS A 723 26.42 -66.33 -33.61
N GLN A 724 27.66 -66.80 -33.51
CA GLN A 724 28.05 -67.96 -32.71
C GLN A 724 28.94 -67.53 -31.55
N TRP A 725 28.92 -68.30 -30.45
CA TRP A 725 29.80 -68.06 -29.31
C TRP A 725 31.27 -68.27 -29.71
N SER A 726 32.16 -67.40 -29.22
CA SER A 726 33.62 -67.52 -29.42
C SER A 726 34.22 -68.65 -28.60
#